data_AF-A0A849A8L0-F1
#
_entry.id   AF-A0A849A8L0-F1
#
_cell.length_a   1.000
_cell.length_b   1.000
_cell.length_c   1.000
_cell.angle_alpha   90.00
_cell.angle_beta   90.00
_cell.angle_gamma   90.00
#
_symmetry.space_group_name_H-M   'P 1'
#
loop_
_entity.id
_entity.type
_entity.pdbx_description
1 polymer ?
#
loop_
_entity_poly.entity_id
_entity_poly.type
_entity_poly.pdbx_seq_one_letter_code
_entity_poly.pdbx_strand_id
1 'polypeptide(L)'
;MTEARKLDVAEREQAIIKHLRTVDPEAGATIAHIHEKLTSEGVELVAGTTPVRDNVTVQAYHKLVARMVLDHRLVEVTGQSPGATRYTLAPTLHADTAVRLDDIRDALADMTPTEAIAELIYARESVRGEERKQLLHRTAQQLQKLAPRPFIKDLIVSKVATYNADVDIWEDHGDTDDRHRSRVKNARMELENLCYRWLGLSHESVHVPPASSVATGSFKTMRTGINESRLEAELAKRVYGESFIELVSFENPSAPKDWANVVVAGSDGSTYSSVMQIDTASNFVDAGGSEVVTFNNSMVYLHLEGANREQHPTPMYSVPITKSAIDSPHNAGMVMAPFMYRNAGLSDSEYEHMAKCATDVVQWRADERVFLGSAPALGGDGRTLPAPRVHLRDGTVTLQERELNHYQRNDPYGEMVRQGVRLSESILRHMTTSRQPPILAGAVKSSQLRLFATLISEFIAHGHAPSGIEPVDPGWDASRGAMLTDNEIVTAVLSTLAKESTDGFFCTCVIVRPFHATTDLHRQYEHEVTDFWTERIRQRQNEHLANPDSDTYWVTVDAIEDDPFVRMCEYADYALFYVGHTAGDPAPLAPRYEFMDSIRYRRAEEASLRVRRNVELIVASLQHTKFTPDLDHNFLTGKRLVKIIPRVIYTAHEYCKALGRRLETELKSMVVAQLVRVGRARRPEDVNVRTYPLDRDQYLSRQQESERPAIGAGSQVGDK
;
A
#
# COMPACT_ATOMS: atom_id res chain seq x y z
N MET A 1 -6.12 31.50 -27.13
CA MET A 1 -7.42 31.44 -27.83
C MET A 1 -8.20 30.30 -27.19
N THR A 2 -9.41 30.54 -26.69
CA THR A 2 -10.21 29.54 -25.96
C THR A 2 -10.68 28.44 -26.91
N GLU A 3 -10.39 27.17 -26.58
CA GLU A 3 -10.78 26.03 -27.42
C GLU A 3 -12.18 25.55 -27.06
N ALA A 4 -13.03 25.29 -28.06
CA ALA A 4 -14.38 24.78 -27.88
C ALA A 4 -14.45 23.33 -28.35
N ARG A 5 -14.70 22.40 -27.41
CA ARG A 5 -14.88 20.98 -27.73
C ARG A 5 -15.97 20.35 -26.87
N LYS A 6 -16.48 19.22 -27.33
CA LYS A 6 -17.38 18.39 -26.53
C LYS A 6 -16.56 17.77 -25.39
N LEU A 7 -16.81 18.21 -24.15
CA LEU A 7 -16.25 17.53 -22.98
C LEU A 7 -16.84 16.13 -22.87
N ASP A 8 -16.09 15.15 -22.38
CA ASP A 8 -16.68 13.86 -22.00
C ASP A 8 -17.58 14.03 -20.75
N VAL A 9 -18.18 12.93 -20.28
CA VAL A 9 -19.10 13.00 -19.12
C VAL A 9 -18.34 13.36 -17.83
N ALA A 10 -17.16 12.79 -17.60
CA ALA A 10 -16.37 13.00 -16.39
C ALA A 10 -15.70 14.38 -16.36
N GLU A 11 -15.15 14.84 -17.49
CA GLU A 11 -14.64 16.21 -17.65
C GLU A 11 -15.72 17.26 -17.32
N ARG A 12 -16.97 17.01 -17.78
CA ARG A 12 -18.11 17.88 -17.49
C ARG A 12 -18.53 17.85 -16.02
N GLU A 13 -18.50 16.70 -15.35
CA GLU A 13 -18.72 16.64 -13.89
C GLU A 13 -17.64 17.43 -13.13
N GLN A 14 -16.38 17.29 -13.53
CA GLN A 14 -15.28 18.03 -12.93
C GLN A 14 -15.39 19.54 -13.14
N ALA A 15 -15.86 19.96 -14.31
CA ALA A 15 -16.17 21.34 -14.66
C ALA A 15 -17.27 21.94 -13.77
N ILE A 16 -18.40 21.22 -13.63
CA ILE A 16 -19.53 21.61 -12.78
C ILE A 16 -19.07 21.75 -11.32
N ILE A 17 -18.31 20.77 -10.80
CA ILE A 17 -17.77 20.80 -9.43
C ILE A 17 -16.80 21.98 -9.26
N LYS A 18 -15.93 22.28 -10.24
CA LYS A 18 -14.99 23.40 -10.14
C LYS A 18 -15.72 24.74 -10.11
N HIS A 19 -16.77 24.92 -10.91
CA HIS A 19 -17.60 26.13 -10.88
C HIS A 19 -18.36 26.27 -9.57
N LEU A 20 -19.03 25.22 -9.09
CA LEU A 20 -19.82 25.30 -7.85
C LEU A 20 -18.97 25.52 -6.59
N ARG A 21 -17.64 25.27 -6.63
CA ARG A 21 -16.71 25.68 -5.56
C ARG A 21 -16.51 27.20 -5.47
N THR A 22 -16.80 27.96 -6.53
CA THR A 22 -16.69 29.44 -6.53
C THR A 22 -18.04 30.12 -6.30
N VAL A 23 -19.08 29.36 -5.97
CA VAL A 23 -20.44 29.84 -5.71
C VAL A 23 -20.69 29.67 -4.22
N ASP A 24 -21.32 30.67 -3.61
CA ASP A 24 -21.75 30.62 -2.20
C ASP A 24 -22.62 29.37 -1.96
N PRO A 25 -22.24 28.48 -1.01
CA PRO A 25 -22.99 27.26 -0.72
C PRO A 25 -24.45 27.49 -0.35
N GLU A 26 -24.80 28.61 0.29
CA GLU A 26 -26.18 28.95 0.67
C GLU A 26 -27.00 29.55 -0.48
N ALA A 27 -26.33 30.07 -1.52
CA ALA A 27 -26.98 30.61 -2.71
C ALA A 27 -27.14 29.57 -3.83
N GLY A 28 -26.14 28.69 -4.01
CA GLY A 28 -26.07 27.70 -5.09
C GLY A 28 -26.19 28.28 -6.51
N ALA A 29 -26.20 27.42 -7.53
CA ALA A 29 -26.41 27.81 -8.91
C ALA A 29 -27.50 26.96 -9.60
N THR A 30 -28.23 27.56 -10.53
CA THR A 30 -29.21 26.84 -11.36
C THR A 30 -28.50 26.13 -12.51
N ILE A 31 -29.14 25.10 -13.08
CA ILE A 31 -28.61 24.36 -14.23
C ILE A 31 -28.34 25.28 -15.43
N ALA A 32 -29.16 26.33 -15.62
CA ALA A 32 -28.95 27.35 -16.65
C ALA A 32 -27.65 28.14 -16.41
N HIS A 33 -27.40 28.61 -15.19
CA HIS A 33 -26.18 29.34 -14.84
C HIS A 33 -24.93 28.46 -15.00
N ILE A 34 -25.01 27.19 -14.57
CA ILE A 34 -23.91 26.22 -14.71
C ILE A 34 -23.59 25.96 -16.19
N HIS A 35 -24.61 25.80 -17.04
CA HIS A 35 -24.46 25.62 -18.48
C HIS A 35 -23.87 26.87 -19.16
N GLU A 36 -24.41 28.05 -18.85
CA GLU A 36 -23.95 29.34 -19.38
C GLU A 36 -22.47 29.57 -19.04
N LYS A 37 -22.07 29.35 -17.78
CA LYS A 37 -20.67 29.48 -17.35
C LYS A 37 -19.72 28.60 -18.17
N LEU A 38 -20.06 27.32 -18.32
CA LEU A 38 -19.18 26.32 -18.92
C LEU A 38 -19.17 26.32 -20.45
N THR A 39 -20.18 26.92 -21.08
CA THR A 39 -20.23 27.09 -22.55
C THR A 39 -19.77 28.47 -23.01
N SER A 40 -20.06 29.54 -22.26
CA SER A 40 -19.70 30.93 -22.64
C SER A 40 -18.32 31.35 -22.15
N GLU A 41 -17.93 31.01 -20.91
CA GLU A 41 -16.61 31.35 -20.37
C GLU A 41 -15.63 30.19 -20.52
N GLY A 42 -16.08 28.98 -20.15
CA GLY A 42 -15.28 27.76 -20.16
C GLY A 42 -14.60 27.49 -18.82
N VAL A 43 -13.80 26.43 -18.74
CA VAL A 43 -13.14 26.00 -17.51
C VAL A 43 -11.72 25.51 -17.77
N GLU A 44 -10.79 25.87 -16.89
CA GLU A 44 -9.48 25.21 -16.83
C GLU A 44 -9.62 23.88 -16.08
N LEU A 45 -9.51 22.75 -16.78
CA LEU A 45 -9.51 21.43 -16.15
C LEU A 45 -8.17 21.14 -15.45
N VAL A 46 -7.06 21.69 -15.97
CA VAL A 46 -5.72 21.65 -15.38
C VAL A 46 -5.25 23.10 -15.18
N ALA A 47 -4.68 23.42 -14.01
CA ALA A 47 -4.23 24.78 -13.71
C ALA A 47 -3.14 25.23 -14.69
N GLY A 48 -3.27 26.45 -15.23
CA GLY A 48 -2.33 27.00 -16.23
C GLY A 48 -2.54 26.49 -17.66
N THR A 49 -3.59 25.72 -17.92
CA THR A 49 -4.02 25.41 -19.31
C THR A 49 -5.04 26.42 -19.80
N THR A 50 -5.20 26.52 -21.12
CA THR A 50 -6.24 27.40 -21.70
C THR A 50 -7.63 26.88 -21.30
N PRO A 51 -8.57 27.74 -20.86
CA PRO A 51 -9.93 27.32 -20.56
C PRO A 51 -10.59 26.61 -21.74
N VAL A 52 -11.26 25.50 -21.48
CA VAL A 52 -12.02 24.75 -22.50
C VAL A 52 -13.49 25.08 -22.35
N ARG A 53 -14.15 25.46 -23.46
CA ARG A 53 -15.60 25.64 -23.51
C ARG A 53 -16.27 24.35 -23.95
N ASP A 54 -17.29 23.95 -23.21
CA ASP A 54 -18.15 22.85 -23.62
C ASP A 54 -19.13 23.33 -24.71
N ASN A 55 -19.60 22.42 -25.56
CA ASN A 55 -20.52 22.73 -26.67
C ASN A 55 -21.83 21.93 -26.63
N VAL A 56 -22.15 21.37 -25.46
CA VAL A 56 -23.28 20.47 -25.25
C VAL A 56 -24.54 21.22 -24.78
N THR A 57 -25.72 20.65 -25.03
CA THR A 57 -27.03 21.27 -24.74
C THR A 57 -27.38 21.27 -23.25
N VAL A 58 -28.19 22.26 -22.85
CA VAL A 58 -28.75 22.39 -21.47
C VAL A 58 -29.45 21.09 -21.02
N GLN A 59 -30.12 20.37 -21.94
CA GLN A 59 -30.80 19.10 -21.64
C GLN A 59 -29.85 18.00 -21.15
N ALA A 60 -28.61 17.95 -21.65
CA ALA A 60 -27.62 17.00 -21.15
C ALA A 60 -27.08 17.42 -19.78
N TYR A 61 -27.01 18.72 -19.49
CA TYR A 61 -26.74 19.23 -18.13
C TYR A 61 -27.86 18.88 -17.15
N HIS A 62 -29.14 18.94 -17.56
CA HIS A 62 -30.24 18.45 -16.71
C HIS A 62 -30.08 16.96 -16.35
N LYS A 63 -29.78 16.10 -17.34
CA LYS A 63 -29.54 14.67 -17.08
C LYS A 63 -28.32 14.42 -16.20
N LEU A 64 -27.24 15.16 -16.41
CA LEU A 64 -26.01 15.00 -15.63
C LEU A 64 -26.15 15.52 -14.20
N VAL A 65 -26.74 16.70 -14.00
CA VAL A 65 -26.99 17.25 -12.66
C VAL A 65 -27.98 16.36 -11.90
N ALA A 66 -29.05 15.86 -12.53
CA ALA A 66 -29.95 14.89 -11.91
C ALA A 66 -29.20 13.61 -11.47
N ARG A 67 -28.28 13.08 -12.31
CA ARG A 67 -27.41 11.97 -11.90
C ARG A 67 -26.51 12.36 -10.72
N MET A 68 -25.86 13.52 -10.76
CA MET A 68 -24.98 13.99 -9.67
C MET A 68 -25.73 14.24 -8.35
N VAL A 69 -27.04 14.52 -8.39
CA VAL A 69 -27.91 14.62 -7.20
C VAL A 69 -28.27 13.23 -6.67
N LEU A 70 -28.62 12.28 -7.55
CA LEU A 70 -28.83 10.87 -7.19
C LEU A 70 -27.56 10.23 -6.62
N ASP A 71 -26.40 10.58 -7.15
CA ASP A 71 -25.07 10.16 -6.67
C ASP A 71 -24.62 10.93 -5.39
N HIS A 72 -25.49 11.76 -4.80
CA HIS A 72 -25.22 12.61 -3.63
C HIS A 72 -24.00 13.54 -3.74
N ARG A 73 -23.56 13.89 -4.96
CA ARG A 73 -22.44 14.81 -5.21
C ARG A 73 -22.88 16.28 -5.09
N LEU A 74 -24.14 16.55 -5.43
CA LEU A 74 -24.83 17.83 -5.32
C LEU A 74 -26.05 17.68 -4.41
N VAL A 75 -26.45 18.78 -3.74
CA VAL A 75 -27.74 18.87 -3.03
C VAL A 75 -28.52 20.07 -3.52
N GLU A 76 -29.84 19.99 -3.40
CA GLU A 76 -30.74 21.11 -3.65
C GLU A 76 -30.71 22.08 -2.46
N VAL A 77 -30.58 23.38 -2.73
CA VAL A 77 -30.60 24.42 -1.70
C VAL A 77 -32.03 24.60 -1.20
N THR A 78 -32.33 24.11 0.00
CA THR A 78 -33.64 24.24 0.63
C THR A 78 -33.85 25.62 1.25
N GLY A 79 -35.07 26.16 1.15
CA GLY A 79 -35.49 27.37 1.88
C GLY A 79 -35.61 28.68 1.06
N GLN A 80 -35.34 28.68 -0.25
CA GLN A 80 -35.55 29.86 -1.10
C GLN A 80 -36.93 29.87 -1.80
N SER A 81 -37.41 31.08 -2.11
CA SER A 81 -38.73 31.38 -2.69
C SER A 81 -38.94 30.81 -4.11
N PRO A 82 -40.17 30.84 -4.68
CA PRO A 82 -40.50 30.14 -5.93
C PRO A 82 -39.58 30.52 -7.09
N GLY A 83 -38.81 29.56 -7.59
CA GLY A 83 -37.81 29.76 -8.64
C GLY A 83 -37.24 28.42 -9.14
N ALA A 84 -36.35 28.50 -10.13
CA ALA A 84 -35.68 27.30 -10.66
C ALA A 84 -34.74 26.68 -9.61
N THR A 85 -34.75 25.35 -9.50
CA THR A 85 -33.96 24.61 -8.52
C THR A 85 -32.48 24.98 -8.57
N ARG A 86 -31.94 25.32 -7.39
CA ARG A 86 -30.54 25.69 -7.17
C ARG A 86 -29.81 24.50 -6.57
N TYR A 87 -28.67 24.19 -7.17
CA TYR A 87 -27.79 23.11 -6.74
C TYR A 87 -26.54 23.72 -6.12
N THR A 88 -26.17 23.18 -4.97
CA THR A 88 -24.88 23.43 -4.34
C THR A 88 -24.11 22.12 -4.25
N LEU A 89 -22.83 22.20 -3.91
CA LEU A 89 -22.05 21.00 -3.60
C LEU A 89 -22.63 20.37 -2.34
N ALA A 90 -22.87 19.05 -2.36
CA ALA A 90 -23.25 18.33 -1.15
C ALA A 90 -22.22 18.61 -0.04
N PRO A 91 -22.65 19.00 1.19
CA PRO A 91 -21.79 19.15 2.33
C PRO A 91 -20.99 17.86 2.52
N THR A 92 -19.68 17.94 2.33
CA THR A 92 -18.84 16.74 2.40
C THR A 92 -18.52 16.40 3.83
N LEU A 93 -19.17 15.36 4.33
CA LEU A 93 -18.37 14.30 4.95
C LEU A 93 -17.32 13.89 3.90
N HIS A 94 -16.07 14.23 4.18
CA HIS A 94 -14.97 13.98 3.25
C HIS A 94 -14.88 12.47 2.99
N ALA A 95 -14.85 12.05 1.72
CA ALA A 95 -14.64 10.64 1.40
C ALA A 95 -13.21 10.18 1.72
N ASP A 96 -12.31 11.14 1.97
CA ASP A 96 -11.04 11.00 2.65
C ASP A 96 -11.21 10.33 4.03
N THR A 97 -12.33 10.60 4.72
CA THR A 97 -12.75 10.04 6.02
C THR A 97 -13.46 8.67 5.87
N ALA A 98 -13.18 7.93 4.81
CA ALA A 98 -13.38 6.48 4.78
C ALA A 98 -12.33 5.80 5.69
N VAL A 99 -12.48 6.00 7.00
CA VAL A 99 -11.62 5.39 8.02
C VAL A 99 -11.90 3.90 8.05
N ARG A 100 -10.90 3.04 7.81
CA ARG A 100 -11.08 1.60 8.02
C ARG A 100 -11.27 1.35 9.52
N LEU A 101 -11.98 0.28 9.87
CA LEU A 101 -12.06 -0.17 11.26
C LEU A 101 -10.66 -0.35 11.88
N ASP A 102 -9.67 -0.73 11.08
CA ASP A 102 -8.27 -0.85 11.49
C ASP A 102 -7.60 0.51 11.73
N ASP A 103 -7.83 1.51 10.87
CA ASP A 103 -7.27 2.86 11.05
C ASP A 103 -7.86 3.52 12.32
N ILE A 104 -9.13 3.22 12.65
CA ILE A 104 -9.76 3.58 13.93
C ILE A 104 -9.12 2.79 15.08
N ARG A 105 -9.00 1.46 14.98
CA ARG A 105 -8.41 0.58 16.02
C ARG A 105 -6.98 0.99 16.40
N ASP A 106 -6.16 1.39 15.45
CA ASP A 106 -4.79 1.87 15.71
C ASP A 106 -4.75 3.25 16.41
N ALA A 107 -5.80 4.06 16.29
CA ALA A 107 -5.96 5.33 17.02
C ALA A 107 -6.71 5.18 18.36
N LEU A 108 -7.44 4.07 18.57
CA LEU A 108 -8.39 3.84 19.67
C LEU A 108 -7.78 3.51 21.04
N ALA A 109 -6.48 3.71 21.25
CA ALA A 109 -5.80 3.19 22.45
C ALA A 109 -6.48 3.62 23.77
N ASP A 110 -7.00 4.85 23.84
CA ASP A 110 -7.78 5.39 24.98
C ASP A 110 -8.88 6.43 24.58
N MET A 111 -9.20 6.60 23.29
CA MET A 111 -10.23 7.55 22.80
C MET A 111 -11.56 6.85 22.50
N THR A 112 -12.69 7.55 22.57
CA THR A 112 -13.93 7.04 21.96
C THR A 112 -13.86 7.14 20.42
N PRO A 113 -14.60 6.31 19.65
CA PRO A 113 -14.56 6.37 18.19
C PRO A 113 -14.91 7.76 17.61
N THR A 114 -15.80 8.51 18.27
CA THR A 114 -16.18 9.86 17.85
C THR A 114 -15.04 10.86 18.04
N GLU A 115 -14.31 10.77 19.15
CA GLU A 115 -13.14 11.62 19.43
C GLU A 115 -12.00 11.30 18.45
N ALA A 116 -11.71 10.01 18.21
CA ALA A 116 -10.69 9.59 17.24
C ALA A 116 -11.01 10.08 15.81
N ILE A 117 -12.29 10.05 15.41
CA ILE A 117 -12.73 10.60 14.11
C ILE A 117 -12.59 12.14 14.09
N ALA A 118 -12.92 12.83 15.17
CA ALA A 118 -12.77 14.28 15.28
C ALA A 118 -11.29 14.70 15.19
N GLU A 119 -10.39 14.04 15.92
CA GLU A 119 -8.94 14.28 15.86
C GLU A 119 -8.36 13.96 14.47
N LEU A 120 -8.82 12.89 13.80
CA LEU A 120 -8.43 12.60 12.42
C LEU A 120 -8.87 13.68 11.43
N ILE A 121 -10.11 14.17 11.54
CA ILE A 121 -10.62 15.28 10.71
C ILE A 121 -9.78 16.54 10.96
N TYR A 122 -9.55 16.89 12.22
CA TYR A 122 -8.82 18.08 12.63
C TYR A 122 -7.33 18.03 12.25
N ALA A 123 -6.68 16.87 12.36
CA ALA A 123 -5.34 16.63 11.86
C ALA A 123 -5.27 16.82 10.33
N ARG A 124 -6.27 16.35 9.58
CA ARG A 124 -6.36 16.54 8.13
C ARG A 124 -6.64 17.98 7.71
N GLU A 125 -7.40 18.74 8.50
CA GLU A 125 -7.58 20.18 8.31
C GLU A 125 -6.27 20.94 8.56
N SER A 126 -5.43 20.51 9.51
CA SER A 126 -4.15 21.17 9.83
C SER A 126 -3.15 21.21 8.67
N VAL A 127 -3.25 20.29 7.70
CA VAL A 127 -2.43 20.23 6.48
C VAL A 127 -3.15 20.75 5.23
N ARG A 128 -4.28 21.46 5.38
CA ARG A 128 -5.12 21.98 4.28
C ARG A 128 -5.39 23.49 4.42
N GLY A 129 -5.76 24.13 3.30
CA GLY A 129 -6.05 25.56 3.22
C GLY A 129 -4.84 26.43 2.82
N GLU A 130 -5.11 27.66 2.35
CA GLU A 130 -4.08 28.56 1.79
C GLU A 130 -3.03 28.99 2.81
N GLU A 131 -3.43 29.34 4.04
CA GLU A 131 -2.49 29.73 5.10
C GLU A 131 -1.53 28.58 5.45
N ARG A 132 -2.02 27.34 5.44
CA ARG A 132 -1.20 26.15 5.70
C ARG A 132 -0.29 25.79 4.53
N LYS A 133 -0.59 26.16 3.28
CA LYS A 133 0.35 25.99 2.15
C LYS A 133 1.65 26.77 2.37
N GLN A 134 1.59 27.98 2.93
CA GLN A 134 2.80 28.77 3.22
C GLN A 134 3.64 28.15 4.36
N LEU A 135 2.98 27.63 5.39
CA LEU A 135 3.61 26.89 6.48
C LEU A 135 4.32 25.64 5.92
N LEU A 136 3.60 24.79 5.21
CA LEU A 136 4.12 23.55 4.61
C LEU A 136 5.28 23.81 3.64
N HIS A 137 5.22 24.91 2.88
CA HIS A 137 6.32 25.33 2.00
C HIS A 137 7.57 25.75 2.80
N ARG A 138 7.40 26.50 3.89
CA ARG A 138 8.52 26.82 4.81
C ARG A 138 9.11 25.57 5.44
N THR A 139 8.28 24.62 5.86
CA THR A 139 8.72 23.29 6.34
C THR A 139 9.56 22.60 5.26
N ALA A 140 9.07 22.54 4.03
CA ALA A 140 9.76 21.90 2.91
C ALA A 140 11.12 22.56 2.58
N GLN A 141 11.22 23.89 2.68
CA GLN A 141 12.47 24.64 2.50
C GLN A 141 13.49 24.45 3.63
N GLN A 142 13.03 24.20 4.87
CA GLN A 142 13.94 23.91 5.98
C GLN A 142 14.36 22.43 6.00
N LEU A 143 13.48 21.50 5.66
CA LEU A 143 13.80 20.07 5.51
C LEU A 143 14.85 19.82 4.41
N GLN A 144 14.93 20.68 3.39
CA GLN A 144 16.03 20.69 2.41
C GLN A 144 17.41 21.03 3.00
N LYS A 145 17.47 21.56 4.23
CA LYS A 145 18.71 21.94 4.94
C LYS A 145 19.01 21.04 6.14
N LEU A 146 18.08 20.14 6.48
CA LEU A 146 18.15 19.28 7.66
C LEU A 146 18.81 17.95 7.29
N ALA A 147 19.93 17.61 7.94
CA ALA A 147 20.52 16.29 7.82
C ALA A 147 19.62 15.25 8.53
N PRO A 148 19.12 14.20 7.84
CA PRO A 148 18.07 13.34 8.39
C PRO A 148 18.57 12.41 9.51
N ARG A 149 19.84 11.99 9.45
CA ARG A 149 20.45 11.07 10.44
C ARG A 149 20.55 11.69 11.85
N PRO A 150 21.21 12.85 12.04
CA PRO A 150 21.24 13.51 13.36
C PRO A 150 19.85 13.83 13.89
N PHE A 151 18.96 14.34 13.03
CA PHE A 151 17.58 14.66 13.43
C PHE A 151 16.81 13.45 13.97
N ILE A 152 16.84 12.32 13.27
CA ILE A 152 16.14 11.10 13.72
C ILE A 152 16.74 10.56 15.02
N LYS A 153 18.07 10.62 15.19
CA LYS A 153 18.73 10.26 16.45
C LYS A 153 18.27 11.14 17.61
N ASP A 154 18.36 12.45 17.45
CA ASP A 154 18.07 13.41 18.53
C ASP A 154 16.58 13.38 18.90
N LEU A 155 15.70 13.12 17.93
CA LEU A 155 14.28 12.84 18.15
C LEU A 155 14.03 11.56 18.96
N ILE A 156 14.75 10.46 18.67
CA ILE A 156 14.66 9.22 19.45
C ILE A 156 15.16 9.44 20.88
N VAL A 157 16.31 10.10 21.05
CA VAL A 157 16.87 10.45 22.37
C VAL A 157 15.87 11.30 23.17
N SER A 158 15.27 12.31 22.53
CA SER A 158 14.22 13.16 23.11
C SER A 158 13.00 12.33 23.55
N LYS A 159 12.42 11.50 22.66
CA LYS A 159 11.26 10.67 23.01
C LYS A 159 11.55 9.65 24.12
N VAL A 160 12.77 9.10 24.19
CA VAL A 160 13.20 8.25 25.32
C VAL A 160 13.27 9.04 26.63
N ALA A 161 13.79 10.27 26.60
CA ALA A 161 13.84 11.14 27.77
C ALA A 161 12.43 11.54 28.25
N THR A 162 11.55 11.97 27.34
CA THR A 162 10.14 12.29 27.64
C THR A 162 9.40 11.09 28.22
N TYR A 163 9.55 9.90 27.62
CA TYR A 163 8.95 8.68 28.14
C TYR A 163 9.40 8.34 29.56
N ASN A 164 10.70 8.42 29.83
CA ASN A 164 11.23 8.17 31.17
C ASN A 164 10.74 9.22 32.19
N ALA A 165 10.60 10.49 31.79
CA ALA A 165 10.03 11.53 32.63
C ALA A 165 8.52 11.33 32.91
N ASP A 166 7.73 10.85 31.94
CA ASP A 166 6.33 10.46 32.19
C ASP A 166 6.23 9.26 33.15
N VAL A 167 7.20 8.33 33.12
CA VAL A 167 7.31 7.24 34.11
C VAL A 167 7.69 7.78 35.49
N ASP A 168 8.62 8.74 35.59
CA ASP A 168 8.96 9.42 36.86
C ASP A 168 7.72 10.10 37.48
N ILE A 169 6.97 10.86 36.66
CA ILE A 169 5.75 11.53 37.10
C ILE A 169 4.71 10.52 37.59
N TRP A 170 4.55 9.37 36.92
CA TRP A 170 3.62 8.33 37.37
C TRP A 170 4.08 7.67 38.68
N GLU A 171 5.38 7.40 38.83
CA GLU A 171 5.97 6.88 40.09
C GLU A 171 5.71 7.83 41.28
N ASP A 172 5.80 9.15 41.07
CA ASP A 172 5.51 10.18 42.07
C ASP A 172 4.01 10.31 42.44
N HIS A 173 3.10 10.07 41.49
CA HIS A 173 1.64 10.18 41.71
C HIS A 173 0.99 8.86 42.18
N GLY A 174 1.66 7.73 41.96
CA GLY A 174 1.22 6.39 42.34
C GLY A 174 0.33 5.68 41.30
N ASP A 175 0.17 4.37 41.48
CA ASP A 175 -0.49 3.44 40.54
C ASP A 175 -1.96 3.76 40.20
N THR A 176 -2.60 4.70 40.90
CA THR A 176 -4.01 5.06 40.69
C THR A 176 -4.25 6.14 39.61
N ASP A 177 -3.21 6.72 39.01
CA ASP A 177 -3.35 7.69 37.92
C ASP A 177 -3.51 7.02 36.55
N ASP A 178 -4.74 6.64 36.22
CA ASP A 178 -5.09 6.05 34.92
C ASP A 178 -4.72 6.95 33.72
N ARG A 179 -4.66 8.28 33.90
CA ARG A 179 -4.33 9.22 32.81
C ARG A 179 -2.84 9.19 32.48
N HIS A 180 -1.97 9.19 33.50
CA HIS A 180 -0.53 9.03 33.30
C HIS A 180 -0.20 7.62 32.80
N ARG A 181 -0.86 6.59 33.31
CA ARG A 181 -0.77 5.21 32.79
C ARG A 181 -1.08 5.11 31.30
N SER A 182 -2.18 5.72 30.84
CA SER A 182 -2.53 5.77 29.41
C SER A 182 -1.50 6.53 28.58
N ARG A 183 -1.00 7.68 29.04
CA ARG A 183 0.08 8.41 28.35
C ARG A 183 1.34 7.55 28.18
N VAL A 184 1.80 6.93 29.26
CA VAL A 184 2.99 6.05 29.26
C VAL A 184 2.79 4.85 28.34
N LYS A 185 1.61 4.21 28.36
CA LYS A 185 1.24 3.12 27.42
C LYS A 185 1.35 3.56 25.96
N ASN A 186 0.88 4.76 25.61
CA ASN A 186 0.88 5.28 24.25
C ASN A 186 2.29 5.71 23.80
N ALA A 187 3.04 6.43 24.63
CA ALA A 187 4.43 6.79 24.35
C ALA A 187 5.34 5.54 24.19
N ARG A 188 5.10 4.50 24.99
CA ARG A 188 5.77 3.18 24.85
C ARG A 188 5.44 2.50 23.51
N MET A 189 4.18 2.57 23.07
CA MET A 189 3.75 2.03 21.78
C MET A 189 4.34 2.80 20.60
N GLU A 190 4.40 4.13 20.70
CA GLU A 190 5.06 4.98 19.71
C GLU A 190 6.56 4.67 19.61
N LEU A 191 7.27 4.56 20.74
CA LEU A 191 8.68 4.19 20.79
C LEU A 191 8.94 2.79 20.20
N GLU A 192 8.09 1.80 20.50
CA GLU A 192 8.21 0.45 19.91
C GLU A 192 7.98 0.48 18.38
N ASN A 193 6.97 1.22 17.93
CA ASN A 193 6.70 1.39 16.50
C ASN A 193 7.87 2.08 15.79
N LEU A 194 8.35 3.21 16.32
CA LEU A 194 9.46 3.97 15.75
C LEU A 194 10.76 3.15 15.71
N CYS A 195 11.17 2.59 16.84
CA CYS A 195 12.45 1.90 16.95
C CYS A 195 12.43 0.56 16.23
N TYR A 196 11.51 -0.34 16.61
CA TYR A 196 11.57 -1.75 16.18
C TYR A 196 10.83 -2.04 14.88
N ARG A 197 9.71 -1.36 14.60
CA ARG A 197 8.93 -1.62 13.37
C ARG A 197 9.32 -0.72 12.20
N TRP A 198 9.49 0.58 12.44
CA TRP A 198 9.72 1.57 11.38
C TRP A 198 11.19 1.75 11.03
N LEU A 199 12.10 1.64 12.00
CA LEU A 199 13.55 1.72 11.76
C LEU A 199 14.24 0.36 11.85
N GLY A 200 13.65 -0.62 12.54
CA GLY A 200 14.20 -1.97 12.72
C GLY A 200 15.44 -2.02 13.63
N LEU A 201 15.55 -1.09 14.56
CA LEU A 201 16.68 -0.94 15.47
C LEU A 201 16.73 -2.11 16.47
N SER A 202 17.94 -2.44 16.91
CA SER A 202 18.17 -3.52 17.85
C SER A 202 17.86 -3.13 19.30
N HIS A 203 17.49 -4.12 20.11
CA HIS A 203 17.24 -3.95 21.54
C HIS A 203 18.46 -3.43 22.32
N GLU A 204 19.68 -3.70 21.84
CA GLU A 204 20.91 -3.17 22.45
C GLU A 204 21.20 -1.70 22.05
N SER A 205 20.51 -1.14 21.05
CA SER A 205 20.58 0.28 20.69
C SER A 205 19.55 1.12 21.45
N VAL A 206 18.30 0.63 21.54
CA VAL A 206 17.20 1.22 22.32
C VAL A 206 16.40 0.09 22.94
N HIS A 207 16.31 0.05 24.27
CA HIS A 207 15.54 -0.96 25.00
C HIS A 207 14.16 -0.42 25.38
N VAL A 208 13.16 -0.65 24.53
CA VAL A 208 11.74 -0.39 24.82
C VAL A 208 11.12 -1.60 25.56
N PRO A 209 10.53 -1.40 26.76
CA PRO A 209 9.99 -2.50 27.57
C PRO A 209 8.76 -3.18 26.94
N PRO A 210 8.46 -4.44 27.32
CA PRO A 210 7.25 -5.14 26.88
C PRO A 210 5.99 -4.47 27.42
N ALA A 211 4.87 -4.63 26.72
CA ALA A 211 3.57 -4.09 27.15
C ALA A 211 3.14 -4.63 28.53
N SER A 212 3.56 -5.85 28.89
CA SER A 212 3.35 -6.44 30.22
C SER A 212 4.01 -5.64 31.35
N SER A 213 5.15 -4.96 31.12
CA SER A 213 5.77 -4.10 32.13
C SER A 213 4.86 -2.94 32.55
N VAL A 214 4.03 -2.41 31.64
CA VAL A 214 3.07 -1.32 31.91
C VAL A 214 1.75 -1.85 32.50
N ALA A 215 1.48 -3.14 32.33
CA ALA A 215 0.29 -3.79 32.87
C ALA A 215 0.48 -4.27 34.32
N THR A 216 1.65 -4.85 34.65
CA THR A 216 1.92 -5.56 35.91
C THR A 216 3.37 -5.43 36.41
N GLY A 217 4.19 -4.57 35.81
CA GLY A 217 5.60 -4.40 36.18
C GLY A 217 5.82 -3.39 37.30
N SER A 218 7.06 -3.30 37.76
CA SER A 218 7.51 -2.18 38.60
C SER A 218 7.97 -1.00 37.73
N PHE A 219 7.91 0.24 38.25
CA PHE A 219 8.43 1.43 37.55
C PHE A 219 9.89 1.25 37.06
N LYS A 220 10.73 0.55 37.84
CA LYS A 220 12.10 0.20 37.42
C LYS A 220 12.17 -0.66 36.15
N THR A 221 11.23 -1.61 35.98
CA THR A 221 11.12 -2.48 34.80
C THR A 221 10.38 -1.82 33.62
N MET A 222 9.94 -0.58 33.80
CA MET A 222 9.30 0.23 32.77
C MET A 222 10.23 1.29 32.16
N ARG A 223 11.43 1.53 32.70
CA ARG A 223 12.35 2.54 32.15
C ARG A 223 12.96 2.07 30.83
N THR A 224 13.02 2.96 29.86
CA THR A 224 13.63 2.73 28.54
C THR A 224 15.11 3.08 28.57
N GLY A 225 15.96 2.20 28.06
CA GLY A 225 17.41 2.41 27.94
C GLY A 225 17.84 2.79 26.52
N ILE A 226 18.95 3.51 26.37
CA ILE A 226 19.51 3.91 25.07
C ILE A 226 21.03 3.82 25.07
N ASN A 227 21.59 3.33 23.96
CA ASN A 227 23.02 3.33 23.67
C ASN A 227 23.28 4.16 22.42
N GLU A 228 23.55 5.45 22.61
CA GLU A 228 23.69 6.42 21.51
C GLU A 228 24.74 6.03 20.47
N SER A 229 25.87 5.45 20.90
CA SER A 229 26.93 5.00 19.98
C SER A 229 26.46 3.87 19.06
N ARG A 230 25.62 2.97 19.57
CA ARG A 230 25.05 1.87 18.78
C ARG A 230 23.88 2.34 17.92
N LEU A 231 23.05 3.25 18.45
CA LEU A 231 21.99 3.92 17.70
C LEU A 231 22.56 4.68 16.48
N GLU A 232 23.65 5.44 16.65
CA GLU A 232 24.35 6.12 15.55
C GLU A 232 24.81 5.13 14.48
N ALA A 233 25.45 4.02 14.89
CA ALA A 233 25.96 3.01 13.98
C ALA A 233 24.85 2.28 13.20
N GLU A 234 23.70 2.02 13.82
CA GLU A 234 22.55 1.43 13.15
C GLU A 234 21.83 2.45 12.25
N LEU A 235 21.60 3.69 12.71
CA LEU A 235 21.01 4.74 11.87
C LEU A 235 21.85 5.06 10.63
N ALA A 236 23.19 4.97 10.71
CA ALA A 236 24.08 5.08 9.56
C ALA A 236 23.84 4.02 8.47
N LYS A 237 23.17 2.91 8.80
CA LYS A 237 22.74 1.85 7.87
C LYS A 237 21.25 1.89 7.53
N ARG A 238 20.44 2.67 8.26
CA ARG A 238 18.97 2.75 8.09
C ARG A 238 18.48 4.06 7.46
N VAL A 239 19.28 5.12 7.45
CA VAL A 239 18.84 6.44 6.97
C VAL A 239 19.86 7.02 5.97
N TYR A 240 19.40 7.28 4.74
CA TYR A 240 20.23 7.78 3.64
C TYR A 240 19.65 9.06 3.03
N GLY A 241 20.52 9.88 2.45
CA GLY A 241 20.23 11.24 1.99
C GLY A 241 21.20 12.25 2.61
N GLU A 242 21.52 13.31 1.87
CA GLU A 242 22.32 14.42 2.39
C GLU A 242 21.43 15.38 3.20
N SER A 243 20.19 15.58 2.75
CA SER A 243 19.13 16.33 3.41
C SER A 243 17.85 15.48 3.56
N PHE A 244 16.89 15.94 4.38
CA PHE A 244 15.61 15.26 4.59
C PHE A 244 14.71 15.34 3.36
N ILE A 245 14.83 16.41 2.56
CA ILE A 245 14.29 16.53 1.21
C ILE A 245 15.43 16.93 0.27
N GLU A 246 15.57 16.26 -0.87
CA GLU A 246 16.61 16.51 -1.88
C GLU A 246 16.02 16.57 -3.29
N LEU A 247 16.56 17.42 -4.17
CA LEU A 247 16.16 17.46 -5.59
C LEU A 247 16.98 16.42 -6.37
N VAL A 248 16.31 15.39 -6.87
CA VAL A 248 16.93 14.36 -7.71
C VAL A 248 16.64 14.68 -9.17
N SER A 249 17.68 15.10 -9.91
CA SER A 249 17.57 15.44 -11.34
C SER A 249 17.18 14.23 -12.19
N PHE A 250 16.50 14.49 -13.32
CA PHE A 250 16.25 13.49 -14.36
C PHE A 250 17.53 13.06 -15.07
N GLU A 251 18.46 14.00 -15.29
CA GLU A 251 19.77 13.76 -15.91
C GLU A 251 20.83 13.55 -14.83
N ASN A 252 20.69 12.45 -14.09
CA ASN A 252 21.56 12.09 -12.98
C ASN A 252 22.66 11.07 -13.37
N PRO A 253 23.70 10.84 -12.53
CA PRO A 253 24.80 9.92 -12.84
C PRO A 253 24.38 8.46 -13.08
N SER A 254 23.25 8.04 -12.52
CA SER A 254 22.71 6.68 -12.69
C SER A 254 21.78 6.54 -13.90
N ALA A 255 21.36 7.64 -14.53
CA ALA A 255 20.45 7.64 -15.67
C ALA A 255 21.12 7.07 -16.93
N PRO A 256 20.44 6.18 -17.67
CA PRO A 256 20.89 5.76 -18.99
C PRO A 256 21.04 6.93 -19.96
N LYS A 257 22.18 6.99 -20.65
CA LYS A 257 22.41 7.93 -21.77
C LYS A 257 21.68 7.52 -23.04
N ASP A 258 21.35 6.24 -23.16
CA ASP A 258 20.57 5.64 -24.24
C ASP A 258 19.51 4.74 -23.61
N TRP A 259 18.24 5.04 -23.89
CA TRP A 259 17.09 4.26 -23.40
C TRP A 259 16.66 3.16 -24.38
N ALA A 260 17.14 3.14 -25.63
CA ALA A 260 16.78 2.12 -26.63
C ALA A 260 17.14 0.69 -26.17
N ASN A 261 18.16 0.58 -25.32
CA ASN A 261 18.67 -0.67 -24.76
C ASN A 261 18.28 -0.89 -23.29
N VAL A 262 17.38 -0.07 -22.73
CA VAL A 262 16.95 -0.16 -21.33
C VAL A 262 15.47 -0.49 -21.24
N VAL A 263 15.16 -1.45 -20.38
CA VAL A 263 13.81 -1.97 -20.18
C VAL A 263 13.29 -1.52 -18.83
N VAL A 264 12.11 -0.91 -18.80
CA VAL A 264 11.38 -0.61 -17.56
C VAL A 264 10.08 -1.41 -17.57
N ALA A 265 9.91 -2.30 -16.59
CA ALA A 265 8.70 -3.09 -16.45
C ALA A 265 7.73 -2.47 -15.44
N GLY A 266 6.44 -2.75 -15.61
CA GLY A 266 5.40 -2.52 -14.61
C GLY A 266 4.52 -3.75 -14.44
N SER A 267 4.08 -4.06 -13.22
CA SER A 267 3.21 -5.20 -12.95
C SER A 267 2.00 -4.86 -12.09
N ASP A 268 0.95 -5.65 -12.23
CA ASP A 268 -0.25 -5.61 -11.39
C ASP A 268 -0.74 -7.02 -11.05
N GLY A 269 -1.44 -7.15 -9.93
CA GLY A 269 -2.08 -8.37 -9.45
C GLY A 269 -3.57 -8.13 -9.19
N SER A 270 -4.43 -8.98 -9.74
CA SER A 270 -5.88 -8.81 -9.67
C SER A 270 -6.58 -10.04 -9.10
N THR A 271 -7.36 -9.81 -8.05
CA THR A 271 -8.37 -10.72 -7.50
C THR A 271 -9.72 -10.45 -8.17
N TYR A 272 -10.43 -11.51 -8.56
CA TYR A 272 -11.82 -11.44 -9.00
C TYR A 272 -12.63 -12.59 -8.39
N SER A 273 -13.83 -12.32 -7.88
CA SER A 273 -14.66 -13.32 -7.21
C SER A 273 -15.98 -13.53 -7.96
N SER A 274 -16.32 -14.79 -8.20
CA SER A 274 -17.57 -15.18 -8.88
C SER A 274 -18.29 -16.27 -8.11
N VAL A 275 -19.62 -16.21 -8.08
CA VAL A 275 -20.48 -17.25 -7.49
C VAL A 275 -20.70 -18.33 -8.54
N MET A 276 -20.19 -19.54 -8.29
CA MET A 276 -20.43 -20.70 -9.13
C MET A 276 -21.73 -21.40 -8.71
N GLN A 277 -22.64 -21.56 -9.66
CA GLN A 277 -23.85 -22.37 -9.59
C GLN A 277 -23.70 -23.55 -10.56
N ILE A 278 -24.02 -24.75 -10.09
CA ILE A 278 -23.99 -25.98 -10.88
C ILE A 278 -25.42 -26.47 -11.04
N ASP A 279 -26.09 -26.10 -12.13
CA ASP A 279 -27.45 -26.54 -12.44
C ASP A 279 -27.43 -28.01 -12.93
N THR A 280 -27.39 -28.99 -12.01
CA THR A 280 -27.60 -30.41 -12.35
C THR A 280 -29.09 -30.77 -12.32
N ALA A 281 -29.70 -30.74 -13.50
CA ALA A 281 -31.10 -31.10 -13.81
C ALA A 281 -32.18 -30.17 -13.22
N SER A 282 -33.16 -29.84 -14.07
CA SER A 282 -34.22 -28.83 -13.85
C SER A 282 -35.22 -29.10 -12.72
N ASN A 283 -35.08 -30.19 -11.96
CA ASN A 283 -36.11 -30.71 -11.06
C ASN A 283 -35.68 -30.73 -9.57
N PHE A 284 -34.48 -30.26 -9.22
CA PHE A 284 -34.05 -30.07 -7.83
C PHE A 284 -33.87 -28.59 -7.52
N VAL A 285 -34.99 -27.86 -7.46
CA VAL A 285 -35.05 -26.46 -7.03
C VAL A 285 -35.29 -26.40 -5.52
N ASP A 286 -34.31 -26.90 -4.75
CA ASP A 286 -34.25 -26.76 -3.29
C ASP A 286 -32.81 -26.42 -2.86
N ALA A 287 -32.54 -25.13 -2.66
CA ALA A 287 -31.42 -24.54 -1.90
C ALA A 287 -29.97 -25.08 -2.11
N GLY A 288 -29.67 -25.73 -3.25
CA GLY A 288 -28.41 -26.46 -3.47
C GLY A 288 -27.19 -25.62 -3.88
N GLY A 289 -26.44 -25.12 -2.89
CA GLY A 289 -24.98 -24.98 -2.98
C GLY A 289 -24.39 -24.04 -4.04
N SER A 290 -24.54 -22.72 -3.87
CA SER A 290 -23.71 -21.73 -4.57
C SER A 290 -22.38 -21.51 -3.84
N GLU A 291 -21.27 -21.83 -4.50
CA GLU A 291 -19.92 -21.71 -3.93
C GLU A 291 -19.20 -20.48 -4.51
N VAL A 292 -18.48 -19.72 -3.67
CA VAL A 292 -17.67 -18.58 -4.14
C VAL A 292 -16.32 -19.10 -4.64
N VAL A 293 -15.96 -18.72 -5.87
CA VAL A 293 -14.67 -19.02 -6.48
C VAL A 293 -13.90 -17.71 -6.67
N THR A 294 -12.70 -17.65 -6.10
CA THR A 294 -11.75 -16.55 -6.24
C THR A 294 -10.76 -16.88 -7.36
N PHE A 295 -10.49 -15.90 -8.21
CA PHE A 295 -9.62 -15.97 -9.37
C PHE A 295 -8.51 -14.93 -9.22
N ASN A 296 -7.28 -15.41 -9.06
CA ASN A 296 -6.10 -14.57 -8.90
C ASN A 296 -5.26 -14.63 -10.17
N ASN A 297 -4.93 -13.47 -10.72
CA ASN A 297 -4.15 -13.35 -11.93
C ASN A 297 -3.17 -12.18 -11.83
N SER A 298 -2.17 -12.13 -12.71
CA SER A 298 -1.22 -11.03 -12.78
C SER A 298 -0.73 -10.82 -14.22
N MET A 299 -0.43 -9.56 -14.52
CA MET A 299 0.11 -9.10 -15.78
C MET A 299 1.36 -8.25 -15.54
N VAL A 300 2.35 -8.39 -16.41
CA VAL A 300 3.54 -7.54 -16.47
C VAL A 300 3.63 -6.94 -17.87
N TYR A 301 3.90 -5.64 -17.95
CA TYR A 301 4.11 -4.88 -19.18
C TYR A 301 5.52 -4.31 -19.20
N LEU A 302 6.22 -4.40 -20.33
CA LEU A 302 7.56 -3.84 -20.54
C LEU A 302 7.47 -2.62 -21.44
N HIS A 303 8.03 -1.50 -20.98
CA HIS A 303 8.35 -0.38 -21.84
C HIS A 303 9.63 -0.69 -22.62
N LEU A 304 9.52 -0.79 -23.94
CA LEU A 304 10.62 -1.09 -24.87
C LEU A 304 10.71 0.00 -25.95
N GLU A 305 11.94 0.33 -26.33
CA GLU A 305 12.28 1.23 -27.43
C GLU A 305 13.18 0.54 -28.46
N GLY A 306 13.41 1.20 -29.60
CA GLY A 306 14.31 0.74 -30.66
C GLY A 306 14.10 -0.71 -31.09
N ALA A 307 15.21 -1.43 -31.29
CA ALA A 307 15.22 -2.82 -31.74
C ALA A 307 14.50 -3.78 -30.77
N ASN A 308 14.48 -3.50 -29.46
CA ASN A 308 13.74 -4.34 -28.50
C ASN A 308 12.24 -4.30 -28.76
N ARG A 309 11.70 -3.13 -29.12
CA ARG A 309 10.27 -2.98 -29.47
C ARG A 309 9.90 -3.67 -30.79
N GLU A 310 10.81 -3.69 -31.76
CA GLU A 310 10.62 -4.40 -33.03
C GLU A 310 10.65 -5.93 -32.84
N GLN A 311 11.51 -6.43 -31.95
CA GLN A 311 11.63 -7.86 -31.66
C GLN A 311 10.50 -8.40 -30.78
N HIS A 312 9.89 -7.55 -29.94
CA HIS A 312 8.82 -7.92 -29.00
C HIS A 312 7.56 -7.05 -29.23
N PRO A 313 6.76 -7.33 -30.29
CA PRO A 313 5.55 -6.56 -30.60
C PRO A 313 4.45 -6.68 -29.52
N THR A 314 4.49 -7.76 -28.72
CA THR A 314 3.67 -7.93 -27.51
C THR A 314 4.58 -7.98 -26.27
N PRO A 315 5.02 -6.80 -25.75
CA PRO A 315 5.97 -6.72 -24.64
C PRO A 315 5.26 -6.94 -23.29
N MET A 316 4.58 -8.08 -23.15
CA MET A 316 3.74 -8.42 -22.00
C MET A 316 3.94 -9.87 -21.60
N TYR A 317 3.77 -10.15 -20.32
CA TYR A 317 3.71 -11.51 -19.76
C TYR A 317 2.54 -11.62 -18.78
N SER A 318 1.89 -12.78 -18.78
CA SER A 318 0.94 -13.16 -17.74
C SER A 318 1.25 -14.56 -17.23
N VAL A 319 0.86 -14.87 -15.99
CA VAL A 319 0.86 -16.26 -15.54
C VAL A 319 -0.04 -17.08 -16.48
N PRO A 320 0.38 -18.27 -16.98
CA PRO A 320 -0.38 -18.97 -18.00
C PRO A 320 -1.75 -19.45 -17.49
N ILE A 321 -2.81 -19.20 -18.27
CA ILE A 321 -4.20 -19.56 -17.94
C ILE A 321 -4.70 -20.82 -18.69
N THR A 322 -3.79 -21.62 -19.26
CA THR A 322 -4.15 -22.86 -19.96
C THR A 322 -4.59 -23.93 -18.96
N LYS A 323 -5.31 -24.96 -19.42
CA LYS A 323 -5.77 -26.05 -18.54
C LYS A 323 -4.63 -26.71 -17.74
N SER A 324 -3.54 -27.05 -18.43
CA SER A 324 -2.35 -27.63 -17.79
C SER A 324 -1.65 -26.68 -16.81
N ALA A 325 -1.86 -25.38 -16.93
CA ALA A 325 -1.31 -24.39 -16.02
C ALA A 325 -2.23 -24.15 -14.80
N ILE A 326 -3.55 -24.12 -14.97
CA ILE A 326 -4.51 -23.99 -13.85
C ILE A 326 -4.47 -25.24 -12.95
N ASP A 327 -4.41 -26.43 -13.55
CA ASP A 327 -4.31 -27.70 -12.81
C ASP A 327 -2.90 -27.96 -12.22
N SER A 328 -1.92 -27.06 -12.43
CA SER A 328 -0.53 -27.23 -12.00
C SER A 328 -0.30 -26.80 -10.54
N PRO A 329 0.30 -27.66 -9.67
CA PRO A 329 0.64 -27.27 -8.30
C PRO A 329 1.54 -26.03 -8.21
N HIS A 330 2.41 -25.79 -9.20
CA HIS A 330 3.27 -24.60 -9.23
C HIS A 330 2.48 -23.28 -9.35
N ASN A 331 1.25 -23.36 -9.85
CA ASN A 331 0.33 -22.24 -10.04
C ASN A 331 -0.78 -22.18 -8.97
N ALA A 332 -0.60 -22.87 -7.83
CA ALA A 332 -1.50 -22.78 -6.69
C ALA A 332 -1.88 -21.32 -6.36
N GLY A 333 -3.12 -21.14 -5.92
CA GLY A 333 -3.69 -19.83 -5.62
C GLY A 333 -4.32 -19.10 -6.82
N MET A 334 -4.11 -19.52 -8.07
CA MET A 334 -4.77 -18.88 -9.23
C MET A 334 -6.29 -19.07 -9.27
N VAL A 335 -6.79 -20.21 -8.79
CA VAL A 335 -8.21 -20.50 -8.61
C VAL A 335 -8.36 -21.09 -7.21
N MET A 336 -9.28 -20.54 -6.42
CA MET A 336 -9.51 -20.93 -5.04
C MET A 336 -11.00 -20.94 -4.74
N ALA A 337 -11.44 -21.86 -3.88
CA ALA A 337 -12.79 -21.85 -3.32
C ALA A 337 -12.77 -22.51 -1.93
N PRO A 338 -13.63 -22.13 -0.98
CA PRO A 338 -13.61 -22.68 0.38
C PRO A 338 -13.70 -24.21 0.42
N PHE A 339 -14.51 -24.81 -0.46
CA PHE A 339 -14.65 -26.27 -0.54
C PHE A 339 -13.35 -27.02 -0.90
N MET A 340 -12.38 -26.36 -1.53
CA MET A 340 -11.07 -26.96 -1.86
C MET A 340 -10.21 -27.18 -0.62
N TYR A 341 -10.48 -26.46 0.48
CA TYR A 341 -9.67 -26.43 1.69
C TYR A 341 -10.39 -26.93 2.95
N ARG A 342 -11.64 -27.42 2.85
CA ARG A 342 -12.42 -27.96 3.98
C ARG A 342 -11.66 -29.02 4.79
N ASN A 343 -10.88 -29.87 4.13
CA ASN A 343 -10.11 -30.92 4.79
C ASN A 343 -8.83 -30.42 5.48
N ALA A 344 -8.43 -29.16 5.26
CA ALA A 344 -7.28 -28.53 5.90
C ALA A 344 -7.63 -27.82 7.22
N GLY A 345 -8.90 -27.86 7.65
CA GLY A 345 -9.33 -27.28 8.93
C GLY A 345 -9.29 -25.75 9.02
N LEU A 346 -9.05 -25.05 7.92
CA LEU A 346 -9.00 -23.59 7.88
C LEU A 346 -10.37 -22.99 8.22
N SER A 347 -10.37 -21.99 9.10
CA SER A 347 -11.53 -21.11 9.32
C SER A 347 -11.80 -20.21 8.09
N ASP A 348 -13.01 -19.66 7.99
CA ASP A 348 -13.37 -18.73 6.91
C ASP A 348 -12.45 -17.51 6.87
N SER A 349 -12.02 -17.00 8.04
CA SER A 349 -11.04 -15.91 8.15
C SER A 349 -9.66 -16.29 7.62
N GLU A 350 -9.14 -17.47 8.00
CA GLU A 350 -7.87 -17.98 7.45
C GLU A 350 -7.94 -18.21 5.93
N TYR A 351 -9.08 -18.66 5.42
CA TYR A 351 -9.32 -18.75 3.98
C TYR A 351 -9.29 -17.37 3.29
N GLU A 352 -9.96 -16.36 3.87
CA GLU A 352 -9.92 -14.98 3.33
C GLU A 352 -8.49 -14.40 3.31
N HIS A 353 -7.71 -14.62 4.37
CA HIS A 353 -6.31 -14.22 4.43
C HIS A 353 -5.45 -14.97 3.40
N MET A 354 -5.60 -16.29 3.29
CA MET A 354 -4.93 -17.11 2.27
C MET A 354 -5.28 -16.66 0.85
N ALA A 355 -6.52 -16.25 0.58
CA ALA A 355 -6.95 -15.76 -0.73
C ALA A 355 -6.34 -14.39 -1.10
N LYS A 356 -6.17 -13.48 -0.12
CA LYS A 356 -5.43 -12.22 -0.29
C LYS A 356 -3.95 -12.51 -0.57
N CYS A 357 -3.32 -13.35 0.26
CA CYS A 357 -1.94 -13.81 0.08
C CYS A 357 -1.70 -14.41 -1.31
N ALA A 358 -2.60 -15.27 -1.79
CA ALA A 358 -2.51 -15.88 -3.12
C ALA A 358 -2.50 -14.87 -4.28
N THR A 359 -3.15 -13.71 -4.12
CA THR A 359 -3.07 -12.63 -5.11
C THR A 359 -1.65 -12.06 -5.18
N ASP A 360 -1.06 -11.77 -4.01
CA ASP A 360 0.30 -11.27 -3.87
C ASP A 360 1.31 -12.26 -4.49
N VAL A 361 1.15 -13.56 -4.18
CA VAL A 361 1.98 -14.68 -4.68
C VAL A 361 1.86 -14.83 -6.20
N VAL A 362 0.67 -14.72 -6.78
CA VAL A 362 0.48 -14.80 -8.24
C VAL A 362 1.18 -13.62 -8.95
N GLN A 363 1.19 -12.43 -8.34
CA GLN A 363 1.96 -11.28 -8.84
C GLN A 363 3.46 -11.48 -8.67
N TRP A 364 3.94 -11.98 -7.52
CA TRP A 364 5.36 -12.34 -7.31
C TRP A 364 5.85 -13.38 -8.32
N ARG A 365 5.01 -14.35 -8.71
CA ARG A 365 5.32 -15.38 -9.72
C ARG A 365 5.43 -14.80 -11.14
N ALA A 366 4.72 -13.70 -11.40
CA ALA A 366 4.83 -12.96 -12.65
C ALA A 366 6.07 -12.04 -12.68
N ASP A 367 6.29 -11.35 -11.56
CA ASP A 367 7.45 -10.49 -11.33
C ASP A 367 8.75 -11.28 -11.47
N GLU A 368 8.91 -12.39 -10.73
CA GLU A 368 10.12 -13.23 -10.75
C GLU A 368 10.52 -13.62 -12.19
N ARG A 369 9.59 -14.17 -12.98
CA ARG A 369 9.91 -14.64 -14.33
C ARG A 369 10.36 -13.54 -15.28
N VAL A 370 9.73 -12.37 -15.20
CA VAL A 370 10.14 -11.20 -16.02
C VAL A 370 11.46 -10.64 -15.50
N PHE A 371 11.60 -10.50 -14.18
CA PHE A 371 12.79 -9.98 -13.52
C PHE A 371 14.05 -10.80 -13.83
N LEU A 372 13.91 -12.14 -13.85
CA LEU A 372 14.96 -13.08 -14.24
C LEU A 372 15.17 -13.21 -15.77
N GLY A 373 14.38 -12.53 -16.61
CA GLY A 373 14.47 -12.63 -18.07
C GLY A 373 14.06 -13.99 -18.65
N SER A 374 13.23 -14.76 -17.93
CA SER A 374 12.77 -16.11 -18.32
C SER A 374 11.32 -16.17 -18.80
N ALA A 375 10.57 -15.06 -18.69
CA ALA A 375 9.19 -14.93 -19.12
C ALA A 375 9.04 -14.95 -20.65
N PRO A 376 8.30 -15.87 -21.27
CA PRO A 376 7.98 -15.81 -22.72
C PRO A 376 6.99 -14.69 -23.04
N ALA A 377 7.16 -14.01 -24.18
CA ALA A 377 6.25 -12.95 -24.62
C ALA A 377 4.83 -13.48 -24.89
N LEU A 378 3.82 -12.80 -24.34
CA LEU A 378 2.41 -13.19 -24.47
C LEU A 378 1.96 -13.15 -25.93
N GLY A 379 1.54 -14.31 -26.46
CA GLY A 379 1.13 -14.46 -27.86
C GLY A 379 2.26 -14.37 -28.88
N GLY A 380 3.52 -14.34 -28.44
CA GLY A 380 4.71 -14.35 -29.31
C GLY A 380 5.09 -15.76 -29.79
N ASP A 381 6.22 -15.84 -30.50
CA ASP A 381 6.82 -17.08 -31.03
C ASP A 381 7.59 -17.90 -29.96
N GLY A 382 7.31 -17.64 -28.67
CA GLY A 382 7.99 -18.29 -27.54
C GLY A 382 9.30 -17.62 -27.08
N ARG A 383 9.75 -16.53 -27.74
CA ARG A 383 10.90 -15.73 -27.26
C ARG A 383 10.68 -15.22 -25.84
N THR A 384 11.72 -15.29 -25.02
CA THR A 384 11.75 -14.66 -23.70
C THR A 384 11.85 -13.15 -23.82
N LEU A 385 11.17 -12.44 -22.93
CA LEU A 385 11.27 -11.01 -22.75
C LEU A 385 12.61 -10.64 -22.11
N PRO A 386 13.20 -9.49 -22.48
CA PRO A 386 14.43 -9.01 -21.85
C PRO A 386 14.20 -8.67 -20.37
N ALA A 387 15.18 -8.99 -19.53
CA ALA A 387 15.13 -8.66 -18.09
C ALA A 387 15.08 -7.14 -17.87
N PRO A 388 14.18 -6.63 -17.01
CA PRO A 388 14.04 -5.21 -16.75
C PRO A 388 15.22 -4.65 -15.94
N ARG A 389 15.59 -3.41 -16.25
CA ARG A 389 16.56 -2.63 -15.47
C ARG A 389 15.95 -2.08 -14.19
N VAL A 390 14.67 -1.70 -14.28
CA VAL A 390 13.78 -1.31 -13.17
C VAL A 390 12.43 -1.97 -13.41
N HIS A 391 11.90 -2.61 -12.37
CA HIS A 391 10.58 -3.25 -12.36
C HIS A 391 9.72 -2.58 -11.30
N LEU A 392 8.59 -1.99 -11.72
CA LEU A 392 7.68 -1.24 -10.87
C LEU A 392 6.42 -2.06 -10.60
N ARG A 393 6.28 -2.59 -9.38
CA ARG A 393 5.12 -3.36 -8.91
C ARG A 393 4.00 -2.40 -8.45
N ASP A 394 2.75 -2.66 -8.80
CA ASP A 394 1.62 -2.01 -8.11
C ASP A 394 1.54 -2.51 -6.67
N GLY A 395 1.49 -1.58 -5.70
CA GLY A 395 1.59 -1.91 -4.29
C GLY A 395 3.02 -1.98 -3.76
N THR A 396 3.23 -2.75 -2.69
CA THR A 396 4.50 -2.83 -1.95
C THR A 396 5.34 -4.02 -2.42
N VAL A 397 6.66 -3.93 -2.21
CA VAL A 397 7.61 -5.06 -2.35
C VAL A 397 7.85 -5.80 -1.04
N THR A 398 7.29 -5.33 0.08
CA THR A 398 7.15 -6.13 1.30
C THR A 398 6.00 -7.12 1.08
N LEU A 399 6.24 -8.42 1.24
CA LEU A 399 5.24 -9.49 1.15
C LEU A 399 4.02 -9.23 2.03
N GLN A 400 2.79 -9.49 1.54
CA GLN A 400 1.58 -9.24 2.35
C GLN A 400 1.52 -10.11 3.62
N GLU A 401 1.64 -11.42 3.45
CA GLU A 401 1.76 -12.39 4.54
C GLU A 401 3.20 -12.87 4.66
N ARG A 402 3.77 -12.72 5.86
CA ARG A 402 5.21 -12.89 6.14
C ARG A 402 5.53 -13.14 7.61
N GLU A 403 4.52 -13.41 8.42
CA GLU A 403 4.69 -13.66 9.86
C GLU A 403 5.30 -15.05 10.09
N LEU A 404 6.23 -15.19 11.03
CA LEU A 404 6.87 -16.49 11.31
C LEU A 404 5.82 -17.54 11.70
N ASN A 405 4.83 -17.11 12.49
CA ASN A 405 3.73 -17.97 12.93
C ASN A 405 2.82 -18.45 11.78
N HIS A 406 2.78 -17.76 10.63
CA HIS A 406 2.07 -18.22 9.43
C HIS A 406 2.99 -19.11 8.56
N TYR A 407 4.25 -18.70 8.36
CA TYR A 407 5.24 -19.44 7.56
C TYR A 407 5.47 -20.88 8.07
N GLN A 408 5.47 -21.07 9.40
CA GLN A 408 5.75 -22.36 10.03
C GLN A 408 4.60 -23.39 9.99
N ARG A 409 3.41 -23.03 9.50
CA ARG A 409 2.22 -23.91 9.51
C ARG A 409 2.37 -25.06 8.51
N ASN A 410 2.08 -26.29 8.91
CA ASN A 410 2.14 -27.46 8.02
C ASN A 410 0.82 -27.66 7.23
N ASP A 411 0.28 -26.59 6.65
CA ASP A 411 -1.02 -26.58 5.97
C ASP A 411 -0.95 -25.78 4.63
N PRO A 412 -2.04 -25.73 3.83
CA PRO A 412 -2.06 -25.00 2.57
C PRO A 412 -1.87 -23.48 2.72
N TYR A 413 -2.19 -22.91 3.88
CA TYR A 413 -1.97 -21.48 4.12
C TYR A 413 -0.48 -21.20 4.35
N GLY A 414 0.18 -21.99 5.19
CA GLY A 414 1.62 -21.95 5.37
C GLY A 414 2.39 -22.18 4.06
N GLU A 415 1.92 -23.07 3.18
CA GLU A 415 2.56 -23.28 1.87
C GLU A 415 2.42 -22.07 0.93
N MET A 416 1.29 -21.36 0.98
CA MET A 416 1.10 -20.12 0.23
C MET A 416 2.08 -19.03 0.71
N VAL A 417 2.24 -18.87 2.03
CA VAL A 417 3.20 -17.94 2.64
C VAL A 417 4.64 -18.33 2.27
N ARG A 418 4.98 -19.62 2.36
CA ARG A 418 6.29 -20.15 1.90
C ARG A 418 6.55 -19.87 0.43
N GLN A 419 5.54 -19.98 -0.44
CA GLN A 419 5.70 -19.67 -1.86
C GLN A 419 6.01 -18.19 -2.10
N GLY A 420 5.35 -17.27 -1.39
CA GLY A 420 5.65 -15.83 -1.47
C GLY A 420 7.09 -15.51 -1.06
N VAL A 421 7.52 -16.04 0.09
CA VAL A 421 8.90 -15.87 0.60
C VAL A 421 9.94 -16.45 -0.36
N ARG A 422 9.72 -17.65 -0.91
CA ARG A 422 10.59 -18.28 -1.93
C ARG A 422 10.77 -17.41 -3.18
N LEU A 423 9.68 -16.83 -3.69
CA LEU A 423 9.74 -15.96 -4.88
C LEU A 423 10.48 -14.65 -4.60
N SER A 424 10.29 -14.07 -3.41
CA SER A 424 10.97 -12.85 -2.98
C SER A 424 12.48 -13.08 -2.77
N GLU A 425 12.87 -14.19 -2.13
CA GLU A 425 14.28 -14.60 -1.98
C GLU A 425 14.95 -14.83 -3.34
N SER A 426 14.27 -15.49 -4.27
CA SER A 426 14.79 -15.75 -5.63
C SER A 426 15.14 -14.46 -6.37
N ILE A 427 14.29 -13.44 -6.26
CA ILE A 427 14.53 -12.09 -6.81
C ILE A 427 15.69 -11.41 -6.08
N LEU A 428 15.72 -11.43 -4.74
CA LEU A 428 16.80 -10.83 -3.96
C LEU A 428 18.17 -11.45 -4.32
N ARG A 429 18.24 -12.78 -4.42
CA ARG A 429 19.43 -13.52 -4.85
C ARG A 429 19.88 -13.12 -6.26
N HIS A 430 18.94 -12.88 -7.18
CA HIS A 430 19.29 -12.36 -8.51
C HIS A 430 19.84 -10.92 -8.45
N MET A 431 19.28 -10.07 -7.60
CA MET A 431 19.78 -8.70 -7.40
C MET A 431 21.20 -8.68 -6.80
N THR A 432 21.51 -9.55 -5.84
CA THR A 432 22.82 -9.58 -5.19
C THR A 432 23.91 -10.21 -6.05
N THR A 433 23.58 -11.19 -6.90
CA THR A 433 24.54 -11.90 -7.77
C THR A 433 24.78 -11.24 -9.13
N SER A 434 23.88 -10.35 -9.59
CA SER A 434 23.98 -9.69 -10.89
C SER A 434 25.10 -8.66 -10.98
N ARG A 435 25.96 -8.74 -12.02
CA ARG A 435 27.04 -7.76 -12.28
C ARG A 435 26.53 -6.32 -12.43
N GLN A 436 25.35 -6.15 -13.02
CA GLN A 436 24.63 -4.88 -13.05
C GLN A 436 23.26 -5.10 -12.40
N PRO A 437 23.13 -4.95 -11.07
CA PRO A 437 21.89 -5.32 -10.40
C PRO A 437 20.67 -4.54 -10.93
N PRO A 438 19.58 -5.23 -11.33
CA PRO A 438 18.29 -4.59 -11.56
C PRO A 438 17.71 -4.01 -10.26
N ILE A 439 16.54 -3.39 -10.33
CA ILE A 439 15.80 -2.86 -9.18
C ILE A 439 14.37 -3.39 -9.25
N LEU A 440 13.91 -4.10 -8.21
CA LEU A 440 12.47 -4.28 -7.98
C LEU A 440 12.01 -3.20 -6.99
N ALA A 441 11.04 -2.39 -7.42
CA ALA A 441 10.43 -1.36 -6.59
C ALA A 441 8.90 -1.42 -6.67
N GLY A 442 8.22 -1.08 -5.58
CA GLY A 442 6.77 -0.94 -5.50
C GLY A 442 6.34 0.53 -5.51
N ALA A 443 5.18 0.81 -6.10
CA ALA A 443 4.52 2.11 -6.06
C ALA A 443 3.25 2.04 -5.19
N VAL A 444 3.37 2.37 -3.91
CA VAL A 444 2.30 2.22 -2.92
C VAL A 444 1.41 3.46 -2.91
N LYS A 445 0.21 3.32 -3.48
CA LYS A 445 -0.81 4.40 -3.59
C LYS A 445 -1.41 4.83 -2.24
N SER A 446 -1.29 3.99 -1.21
CA SER A 446 -1.82 4.23 0.14
C SER A 446 -1.04 3.42 1.16
N SER A 447 -0.28 4.10 2.02
CA SER A 447 0.50 3.57 3.13
C SER A 447 -0.26 3.78 4.44
N GLN A 448 -0.27 2.77 5.30
CA GLN A 448 -0.67 2.92 6.71
C GLN A 448 0.50 3.32 7.64
N LEU A 449 1.74 3.41 7.11
CA LEU A 449 2.87 3.96 7.87
C LEU A 449 2.63 5.44 8.20
N ARG A 450 3.09 5.82 9.39
CA ARG A 450 3.03 7.17 9.97
C ARG A 450 4.42 7.67 10.39
N LEU A 451 5.49 7.07 9.85
CA LEU A 451 6.89 7.39 10.20
C LEU A 451 7.25 8.83 9.79
N PHE A 452 7.09 9.17 8.51
CA PHE A 452 7.33 10.53 8.04
C PHE A 452 6.31 11.51 8.63
N ALA A 453 5.10 11.05 8.95
CA ALA A 453 4.09 11.86 9.63
C ALA A 453 4.51 12.29 11.04
N THR A 454 5.01 11.35 11.85
CA THR A 454 5.66 11.66 13.14
C THR A 454 6.87 12.57 12.94
N LEU A 455 7.83 12.19 12.09
CA LEU A 455 9.08 12.95 11.90
C LEU A 455 8.84 14.40 11.45
N ILE A 456 7.92 14.63 10.49
CA ILE A 456 7.62 15.98 9.99
C ILE A 456 6.81 16.78 11.02
N SER A 457 5.91 16.16 11.78
CA SER A 457 5.11 16.86 12.79
C SER A 457 5.95 17.32 13.99
N GLU A 458 6.86 16.46 14.46
CA GLU A 458 7.88 16.80 15.47
C GLU A 458 8.77 17.95 14.98
N PHE A 459 9.22 17.90 13.72
CA PHE A 459 10.01 18.96 13.11
C PHE A 459 9.26 20.31 13.00
N ILE A 460 7.96 20.31 12.67
CA ILE A 460 7.17 21.54 12.62
C ILE A 460 7.05 22.18 14.02
N ALA A 461 6.79 21.37 15.05
CA ALA A 461 6.59 21.81 16.43
C ALA A 461 7.88 22.24 17.15
N HIS A 462 9.02 21.60 16.85
CA HIS A 462 10.25 21.72 17.64
C HIS A 462 11.48 22.12 16.82
N GLY A 463 11.41 22.12 15.48
CA GLY A 463 12.54 22.43 14.62
C GLY A 463 13.69 21.44 14.78
N HIS A 464 14.93 21.95 14.71
CA HIS A 464 16.14 21.20 15.06
C HIS A 464 17.24 22.16 15.53
N ALA A 465 17.25 22.45 16.84
CA ALA A 465 18.19 23.37 17.46
C ALA A 465 19.69 23.04 17.20
N PRO A 466 20.14 21.76 17.18
CA PRO A 466 21.52 21.42 16.81
C PRO A 466 21.93 21.82 15.40
N SER A 467 20.97 21.98 14.47
CA SER A 467 21.20 22.53 13.12
C SER A 467 20.91 24.03 13.01
N GLY A 468 20.58 24.72 14.12
CA GLY A 468 20.17 26.12 14.10
C GLY A 468 18.84 26.38 13.39
N ILE A 469 17.96 25.38 13.35
CA ILE A 469 16.64 25.49 12.73
C ILE A 469 15.58 25.66 13.81
N GLU A 470 14.99 26.85 13.89
CA GLU A 470 13.87 27.16 14.78
C GLU A 470 12.59 26.41 14.35
N PRO A 471 11.64 26.14 15.28
CA PRO A 471 10.33 25.59 14.95
C PRO A 471 9.59 26.37 13.86
N VAL A 472 8.86 25.65 13.00
CA VAL A 472 8.04 26.26 11.94
C VAL A 472 6.77 26.88 12.52
N ASP A 473 6.13 26.17 13.45
CA ASP A 473 4.92 26.56 14.18
C ASP A 473 5.01 25.97 15.60
N PRO A 474 5.45 26.73 16.62
CA PRO A 474 5.51 26.26 18.02
C PRO A 474 4.15 25.90 18.62
N GLY A 475 3.04 26.30 17.98
CA GLY A 475 1.68 25.91 18.34
C GLY A 475 1.23 24.61 17.66
N TRP A 476 2.09 23.98 16.84
CA TRP A 476 1.81 22.70 16.23
C TRP A 476 1.83 21.58 17.27
N ASP A 477 0.76 20.82 17.29
CA ASP A 477 0.62 19.65 18.12
C ASP A 477 1.22 18.44 17.39
N ALA A 478 2.43 18.05 17.80
CA ALA A 478 3.20 16.96 17.20
C ALA A 478 2.43 15.61 17.23
N SER A 479 1.53 15.41 18.19
CA SER A 479 0.74 14.17 18.31
C SER A 479 -0.19 13.94 17.11
N ARG A 480 -0.57 15.00 16.38
CA ARG A 480 -1.35 14.89 15.12
C ARG A 480 -0.60 14.15 14.02
N GLY A 481 0.73 14.09 14.08
CA GLY A 481 1.55 13.25 13.21
C GLY A 481 1.17 11.78 13.32
N ALA A 482 0.76 11.31 14.50
CA ALA A 482 0.28 9.97 14.71
C ALA A 482 -1.14 9.72 14.15
N MET A 483 -1.89 10.76 13.76
CA MET A 483 -3.21 10.62 13.11
C MET A 483 -3.15 10.68 11.58
N LEU A 484 -2.08 11.24 11.01
CA LEU A 484 -1.90 11.35 9.56
C LEU A 484 -1.14 10.14 8.99
N THR A 485 -1.49 9.74 7.77
CA THR A 485 -0.65 8.81 7.01
C THR A 485 0.54 9.55 6.38
N ASP A 486 1.65 8.83 6.17
CA ASP A 486 2.82 9.37 5.49
C ASP A 486 2.46 9.95 4.10
N ASN A 487 1.58 9.30 3.35
CA ASN A 487 1.14 9.82 2.04
C ASN A 487 0.49 11.19 2.15
N GLU A 488 -0.35 11.46 3.16
CA GLU A 488 -1.07 12.73 3.29
C GLU A 488 -0.13 13.89 3.56
N ILE A 489 0.69 13.78 4.61
CA ILE A 489 1.59 14.86 5.04
C ILE A 489 2.77 15.05 4.09
N VAL A 490 3.35 13.97 3.54
CA VAL A 490 4.46 14.09 2.59
C VAL A 490 3.97 14.62 1.24
N THR A 491 2.74 14.28 0.79
CA THR A 491 2.11 14.97 -0.35
C THR A 491 1.92 16.45 -0.06
N ALA A 492 1.39 16.79 1.11
CA ALA A 492 1.14 18.18 1.49
C ALA A 492 2.42 19.02 1.51
N VAL A 493 3.53 18.47 1.99
CA VAL A 493 4.86 19.12 1.97
C VAL A 493 5.45 19.18 0.56
N LEU A 494 5.63 18.04 -0.13
CA LEU A 494 6.33 17.98 -1.42
C LEU A 494 5.59 18.69 -2.55
N SER A 495 4.25 18.72 -2.54
CA SER A 495 3.47 19.42 -3.58
C SER A 495 3.63 20.94 -3.56
N THR A 496 4.15 21.52 -2.47
CA THR A 496 4.54 22.94 -2.43
C THR A 496 5.80 23.22 -3.25
N LEU A 497 6.74 22.26 -3.29
CA LEU A 497 8.00 22.36 -4.04
C LEU A 497 7.87 21.88 -5.49
N ALA A 498 6.93 20.97 -5.78
CA ALA A 498 6.77 20.34 -7.10
C ALA A 498 6.53 21.34 -8.26
N LYS A 499 6.11 22.58 -7.97
CA LYS A 499 5.96 23.66 -8.97
C LYS A 499 7.26 24.39 -9.31
N GLU A 500 8.29 24.24 -8.48
CA GLU A 500 9.57 24.96 -8.59
C GLU A 500 10.61 24.17 -9.40
N SER A 501 10.48 22.84 -9.42
CA SER A 501 11.37 21.97 -10.21
C SER A 501 11.02 22.00 -11.70
N THR A 502 12.06 22.04 -12.54
CA THR A 502 11.94 21.90 -14.00
C THR A 502 12.77 20.74 -14.56
N ASP A 503 13.71 20.23 -13.77
CA ASP A 503 14.78 19.30 -14.17
C ASP A 503 14.92 18.08 -13.25
N GLY A 504 14.07 17.93 -12.23
CA GLY A 504 14.08 16.79 -11.30
C GLY A 504 12.78 16.58 -10.53
N PHE A 505 12.81 15.68 -9.54
CA PHE A 505 11.76 15.56 -8.51
C PHE A 505 12.36 15.74 -7.12
N PHE A 506 11.65 16.46 -6.25
CA PHE A 506 11.97 16.51 -4.83
C PHE A 506 11.64 15.17 -4.19
N CYS A 507 12.65 14.48 -3.66
CA CYS A 507 12.50 13.22 -2.96
C CYS A 507 12.70 13.43 -1.45
N THR A 508 12.07 12.60 -0.62
CA THR A 508 12.49 12.50 0.79
C THR A 508 13.81 11.74 0.90
N CYS A 509 14.46 11.85 2.05
CA CYS A 509 15.45 10.87 2.49
C CYS A 509 14.89 9.43 2.43
N VAL A 510 15.78 8.45 2.39
CA VAL A 510 15.45 7.03 2.29
C VAL A 510 15.59 6.38 3.65
N ILE A 511 14.54 5.68 4.08
CA ILE A 511 14.55 4.84 5.28
C ILE A 511 14.60 3.36 4.87
N VAL A 512 15.56 2.62 5.40
CA VAL A 512 15.75 1.20 5.14
C VAL A 512 15.24 0.37 6.31
N ARG A 513 14.38 -0.61 6.02
CA ARG A 513 13.72 -1.49 6.98
C ARG A 513 14.09 -2.94 6.69
N PRO A 514 14.68 -3.69 7.65
CA PRO A 514 14.99 -5.10 7.44
C PRO A 514 13.71 -5.94 7.48
N PHE A 515 13.69 -7.07 6.76
CA PHE A 515 12.50 -7.95 6.69
C PHE A 515 11.94 -8.33 8.07
N HIS A 516 12.79 -8.71 9.04
CA HIS A 516 12.33 -9.08 10.38
C HIS A 516 11.57 -7.95 11.11
N ALA A 517 11.90 -6.68 10.88
CA ALA A 517 11.19 -5.51 11.44
C ALA A 517 9.79 -5.31 10.84
N THR A 518 9.48 -6.02 9.75
CA THR A 518 8.16 -6.06 9.14
C THR A 518 7.31 -7.25 9.63
N THR A 519 7.84 -8.12 10.50
CA THR A 519 7.19 -9.35 11.00
C THR A 519 7.03 -9.33 12.53
N ASP A 520 6.42 -10.36 13.10
CA ASP A 520 6.36 -10.73 14.52
C ASP A 520 7.74 -10.88 15.19
N LEU A 521 8.83 -10.89 14.41
CA LEU A 521 10.21 -10.93 14.88
C LEU A 521 10.83 -9.56 15.19
N HIS A 522 10.13 -8.44 14.97
CA HIS A 522 10.65 -7.09 15.28
C HIS A 522 11.17 -6.92 16.73
N ARG A 523 10.60 -7.63 17.71
CA ARG A 523 11.04 -7.64 19.12
C ARG A 523 12.09 -8.71 19.46
N GLN A 524 12.64 -9.38 18.47
CA GLN A 524 13.58 -10.50 18.66
C GLN A 524 14.99 -10.16 18.15
N TYR A 525 15.18 -8.95 17.63
CA TYR A 525 16.44 -8.49 17.09
C TYR A 525 17.29 -7.83 18.18
N GLU A 526 18.30 -8.55 18.64
CA GLU A 526 19.17 -8.09 19.75
C GLU A 526 20.33 -7.24 19.24
N HIS A 527 20.94 -7.61 18.10
CA HIS A 527 21.95 -6.82 17.41
C HIS A 527 22.22 -7.26 15.98
N GLU A 528 22.93 -6.41 15.24
CA GLU A 528 23.40 -6.70 13.89
C GLU A 528 24.68 -7.55 13.90
N VAL A 529 24.51 -8.85 13.70
CA VAL A 529 25.57 -9.80 13.33
C VAL A 529 25.09 -10.64 12.13
N THR A 530 26.01 -11.29 11.43
CA THR A 530 25.66 -12.32 10.45
C THR A 530 25.18 -13.58 11.16
N ASP A 531 24.27 -14.33 10.52
CA ASP A 531 23.76 -15.61 10.99
C ASP A 531 22.92 -15.55 12.29
N PHE A 532 22.54 -14.34 12.75
CA PHE A 532 21.71 -14.13 13.95
C PHE A 532 20.37 -14.86 13.88
N TRP A 533 19.66 -14.74 12.75
CA TRP A 533 18.38 -15.41 12.54
C TRP A 533 18.57 -16.90 12.27
N THR A 534 19.66 -17.26 11.61
CA THR A 534 20.06 -18.66 11.39
C THR A 534 20.24 -19.39 12.71
N GLU A 535 20.98 -18.84 13.67
CA GLU A 535 21.16 -19.42 15.00
C GLU A 535 19.85 -19.46 15.79
N ARG A 536 19.08 -18.35 15.79
CA ARG A 536 17.83 -18.23 16.55
C ARG A 536 16.74 -19.19 16.06
N ILE A 537 16.59 -19.34 14.74
CA ILE A 537 15.62 -20.27 14.14
C ILE A 537 16.10 -21.72 14.29
N ARG A 538 17.42 -21.99 14.26
CA ARG A 538 17.98 -23.33 14.57
C ARG A 538 17.72 -23.73 16.02
N GLN A 539 17.80 -22.81 16.98
CA GLN A 539 17.39 -23.09 18.37
C GLN A 539 15.90 -23.49 18.44
N ARG A 540 15.02 -22.70 17.81
CA ARG A 540 13.57 -22.98 17.77
C ARG A 540 13.26 -24.31 17.05
N GLN A 541 14.00 -24.66 16.01
CA GLN A 541 13.90 -25.98 15.36
C GLN A 541 14.23 -27.10 16.34
N ASN A 542 15.32 -27.00 17.11
CA ASN A 542 15.68 -28.00 18.11
C ASN A 542 14.59 -28.16 19.19
N GLU A 543 13.92 -27.07 19.59
CA GLU A 543 12.78 -27.10 20.50
C GLU A 543 11.56 -27.83 19.88
N HIS A 544 11.29 -27.63 18.59
CA HIS A 544 10.25 -28.37 17.87
C HIS A 544 10.59 -29.86 17.67
N LEU A 545 11.83 -30.20 17.31
CA LEU A 545 12.29 -31.58 17.15
C LEU A 545 12.31 -32.36 18.49
N ALA A 546 12.48 -31.67 19.61
CA ALA A 546 12.38 -32.26 20.95
C ALA A 546 10.93 -32.53 21.40
N ASN A 547 9.91 -32.03 20.68
CA ASN A 547 8.50 -32.22 20.98
C ASN A 547 7.85 -33.21 19.98
N PRO A 548 7.52 -34.45 20.39
CA PRO A 548 6.94 -35.47 19.51
C PRO A 548 5.62 -35.08 18.84
N ASP A 549 4.86 -34.15 19.43
CA ASP A 549 3.55 -33.70 18.93
C ASP A 549 3.67 -32.46 18.00
N SER A 550 4.88 -32.03 17.62
CA SER A 550 5.08 -30.80 16.86
C SER A 550 4.87 -30.97 15.34
N ASP A 551 3.67 -30.64 14.86
CA ASP A 551 3.36 -30.57 13.42
C ASP A 551 3.70 -29.19 12.81
N THR A 552 4.97 -28.80 12.86
CA THR A 552 5.45 -27.52 12.28
C THR A 552 6.39 -27.78 11.12
N TYR A 553 6.38 -26.89 10.11
CA TYR A 553 7.28 -26.95 8.96
C TYR A 553 8.76 -27.13 9.37
N TRP A 554 9.20 -26.57 10.50
CA TRP A 554 10.57 -26.67 11.00
C TRP A 554 11.06 -28.11 11.22
N VAL A 555 10.18 -29.06 11.51
CA VAL A 555 10.58 -30.48 11.65
C VAL A 555 10.94 -31.12 10.30
N THR A 556 10.66 -30.46 9.18
CA THR A 556 10.92 -30.93 7.81
C THR A 556 12.10 -30.23 7.12
N VAL A 557 12.77 -29.29 7.78
CA VAL A 557 13.84 -28.47 7.19
C VAL A 557 15.21 -29.08 7.50
N ASP A 558 15.90 -29.60 6.48
CA ASP A 558 17.23 -30.20 6.66
C ASP A 558 18.34 -29.15 6.93
N ALA A 559 18.26 -27.97 6.29
CA ALA A 559 19.27 -26.91 6.37
C ALA A 559 18.62 -25.54 6.60
N ILE A 560 18.66 -25.07 7.85
CA ILE A 560 18.02 -23.80 8.28
C ILE A 560 18.68 -22.59 7.62
N GLU A 561 19.98 -22.60 7.44
CA GLU A 561 20.75 -21.57 6.73
C GLU A 561 20.30 -21.36 5.28
N ASP A 562 19.73 -22.37 4.63
CA ASP A 562 19.23 -22.30 3.24
C ASP A 562 17.72 -22.07 3.15
N ASP A 563 17.01 -22.01 4.28
CA ASP A 563 15.57 -21.72 4.26
C ASP A 563 15.31 -20.27 3.80
N PRO A 564 14.40 -20.06 2.84
CA PRO A 564 14.11 -18.74 2.29
C PRO A 564 13.70 -17.68 3.31
N PHE A 565 12.98 -18.05 4.37
CA PHE A 565 12.58 -17.09 5.42
C PHE A 565 13.77 -16.63 6.24
N VAL A 566 14.68 -17.55 6.57
CA VAL A 566 15.93 -17.25 7.28
C VAL A 566 16.79 -16.34 6.41
N ARG A 567 17.01 -16.70 5.13
CA ARG A 567 17.74 -15.87 4.16
C ARG A 567 17.13 -14.46 4.02
N MET A 568 15.80 -14.32 4.01
CA MET A 568 15.14 -13.02 3.98
C MET A 568 15.34 -12.23 5.29
N CYS A 569 15.21 -12.88 6.45
CA CYS A 569 15.47 -12.24 7.75
C CYS A 569 16.90 -11.70 7.87
N GLU A 570 17.90 -12.44 7.38
CA GLU A 570 19.30 -12.05 7.32
C GLU A 570 19.54 -10.92 6.31
N TYR A 571 19.17 -11.10 5.04
CA TYR A 571 19.70 -10.27 3.94
C TYR A 571 18.74 -9.25 3.33
N ALA A 572 17.43 -9.38 3.51
CA ALA A 572 16.45 -8.58 2.78
C ALA A 572 16.15 -7.24 3.47
N ASP A 573 16.41 -6.15 2.75
CA ASP A 573 16.21 -4.78 3.20
C ASP A 573 15.26 -4.04 2.26
N TYR A 574 14.26 -3.35 2.83
CA TYR A 574 13.25 -2.57 2.12
C TYR A 574 13.50 -1.08 2.33
N ALA A 575 13.97 -0.41 1.28
CA ALA A 575 14.28 1.00 1.26
C ALA A 575 13.08 1.80 0.76
N LEU A 576 12.49 2.67 1.59
CA LEU A 576 11.31 3.46 1.27
C LEU A 576 11.60 4.97 1.26
N PHE A 577 10.95 5.68 0.33
CA PHE A 577 11.03 7.12 0.14
C PHE A 577 9.80 7.63 -0.64
N TYR A 578 9.62 8.94 -0.72
CA TYR A 578 8.54 9.58 -1.49
C TYR A 578 9.11 10.48 -2.59
N VAL A 579 8.35 10.64 -3.68
CA VAL A 579 8.74 11.45 -4.84
C VAL A 579 7.68 12.51 -5.12
N GLY A 580 8.06 13.77 -5.05
CA GLY A 580 7.24 14.96 -5.26
C GLY A 580 6.97 15.26 -6.73
N HIS A 581 6.38 14.31 -7.45
CA HIS A 581 6.00 14.45 -8.87
C HIS A 581 4.54 14.93 -9.06
N THR A 582 3.90 15.43 -7.99
CA THR A 582 2.47 15.77 -7.96
C THR A 582 2.25 17.24 -7.60
N ALA A 583 1.54 17.97 -8.46
CA ALA A 583 1.09 19.35 -8.20
C ALA A 583 -0.40 19.48 -8.55
N GLY A 584 -1.14 20.31 -7.83
CA GLY A 584 -2.57 20.53 -8.07
C GLY A 584 -3.27 21.23 -6.91
N ASP A 585 -4.60 21.38 -7.01
CA ASP A 585 -5.45 21.81 -5.90
C ASP A 585 -6.80 21.05 -5.87
N PRO A 586 -6.96 20.05 -4.97
CA PRO A 586 -5.90 19.48 -4.13
C PRO A 586 -4.84 18.75 -4.96
N ALA A 587 -3.62 18.64 -4.45
CA ALA A 587 -2.56 17.90 -5.10
C ALA A 587 -2.87 16.38 -5.11
N PRO A 588 -2.62 15.67 -6.22
CA PRO A 588 -2.62 14.21 -6.27
C PRO A 588 -1.78 13.59 -5.15
N LEU A 589 -2.23 12.48 -4.54
CA LEU A 589 -1.42 11.77 -3.54
C LEU A 589 -0.13 11.26 -4.18
N ALA A 590 1.01 11.67 -3.63
CA ALA A 590 2.31 11.13 -3.96
C ALA A 590 2.39 9.68 -3.47
N PRO A 591 2.63 8.68 -4.34
CA PRO A 591 2.85 7.30 -3.92
C PRO A 591 4.16 7.18 -3.14
N ARG A 592 4.20 6.23 -2.18
CA ARG A 592 5.45 5.80 -1.54
C ARG A 592 6.17 4.86 -2.51
N TYR A 593 7.42 5.16 -2.81
CA TYR A 593 8.29 4.23 -3.52
C TYR A 593 9.09 3.40 -2.52
N GLU A 594 9.20 2.12 -2.80
CA GLU A 594 9.87 1.16 -1.92
C GLU A 594 10.64 0.16 -2.77
N PHE A 595 11.94 -0.04 -2.54
CA PHE A 595 12.71 -1.06 -3.27
C PHE A 595 13.35 -2.07 -2.32
N MET A 596 13.41 -3.32 -2.77
CA MET A 596 14.11 -4.39 -2.08
C MET A 596 15.58 -4.41 -2.51
N ASP A 597 16.51 -4.63 -1.60
CA ASP A 597 17.93 -4.87 -1.88
C ASP A 597 18.56 -5.64 -0.68
N SER A 598 19.88 -5.85 -0.72
CA SER A 598 20.64 -6.25 0.47
C SER A 598 21.67 -5.16 0.76
N ILE A 599 21.51 -4.48 1.91
CA ILE A 599 22.17 -3.21 2.23
C ILE A 599 22.97 -3.32 3.53
N ARG A 600 22.38 -3.89 4.60
CA ARG A 600 22.86 -3.77 5.98
C ARG A 600 24.29 -4.26 6.23
N TYR A 601 24.71 -5.32 5.55
CA TYR A 601 26.06 -5.90 5.66
C TYR A 601 27.10 -5.28 4.69
N ARG A 602 26.71 -4.28 3.87
CA ARG A 602 27.67 -3.51 3.07
C ARG A 602 28.40 -2.50 3.95
N ARG A 603 29.57 -2.02 3.49
CA ARG A 603 30.20 -0.84 4.10
C ARG A 603 29.30 0.38 3.93
N ALA A 604 29.31 1.32 4.88
CA ALA A 604 28.41 2.48 4.85
C ALA A 604 28.50 3.31 3.54
N GLU A 605 29.70 3.47 2.99
CA GLU A 605 29.92 4.16 1.69
C GLU A 605 29.31 3.37 0.52
N GLU A 606 29.54 2.05 0.48
CA GLU A 606 28.98 1.17 -0.55
C GLU A 606 27.44 1.12 -0.47
N ALA A 607 26.89 1.08 0.74
CA ALA A 607 25.46 1.14 1.00
C ALA A 607 24.85 2.49 0.54
N SER A 608 25.51 3.60 0.86
CA SER A 608 25.08 4.94 0.46
C SER A 608 25.06 5.12 -1.07
N LEU A 609 26.17 4.73 -1.74
CA LEU A 609 26.25 4.72 -3.21
C LEU A 609 25.18 3.80 -3.83
N ARG A 610 24.93 2.64 -3.22
CA ARG A 610 23.91 1.67 -3.67
C ARG A 610 22.50 2.25 -3.59
N VAL A 611 22.13 2.83 -2.46
CA VAL A 611 20.81 3.45 -2.22
C VAL A 611 20.61 4.65 -3.13
N ARG A 612 21.58 5.57 -3.20
CA ARG A 612 21.55 6.74 -4.09
C ARG A 612 21.35 6.33 -5.55
N ARG A 613 22.13 5.37 -6.05
CA ARG A 613 21.99 4.83 -7.41
C ARG A 613 20.60 4.25 -7.67
N ASN A 614 19.99 3.61 -6.67
CA ASN A 614 18.66 3.02 -6.83
C ASN A 614 17.59 4.12 -6.92
N VAL A 615 17.63 5.14 -6.04
CA VAL A 615 16.72 6.30 -6.08
C VAL A 615 16.86 7.06 -7.40
N GLU A 616 18.09 7.44 -7.77
CA GLU A 616 18.40 8.16 -9.01
C GLU A 616 17.86 7.42 -10.26
N LEU A 617 18.01 6.09 -10.32
CA LEU A 617 17.55 5.29 -11.45
C LEU A 617 16.03 5.07 -11.45
N ILE A 618 15.38 4.98 -10.28
CA ILE A 618 13.92 4.98 -10.16
C ILE A 618 13.37 6.32 -10.68
N VAL A 619 13.90 7.46 -10.21
CA VAL A 619 13.48 8.80 -10.67
C VAL A 619 13.64 8.97 -12.18
N ALA A 620 14.78 8.54 -12.74
CA ALA A 620 15.00 8.56 -14.19
C ALA A 620 14.00 7.67 -14.94
N SER A 621 13.70 6.48 -14.44
CA SER A 621 12.74 5.55 -15.04
C SER A 621 11.29 6.03 -14.95
N LEU A 622 10.91 6.71 -13.87
CA LEU A 622 9.60 7.36 -13.72
C LEU A 622 9.45 8.50 -14.73
N GLN A 623 10.47 9.35 -14.88
CA GLN A 623 10.46 10.43 -15.87
C GLN A 623 10.51 9.90 -17.30
N HIS A 624 11.17 8.78 -17.58
CA HIS A 624 11.19 8.15 -18.89
C HIS A 624 9.80 7.55 -19.24
N THR A 625 9.26 6.69 -18.38
CA THR A 625 7.97 5.99 -18.63
C THR A 625 6.74 6.89 -18.54
N LYS A 626 6.86 8.05 -17.86
CA LYS A 626 5.79 9.00 -17.55
C LYS A 626 4.73 8.46 -16.58
N PHE A 627 3.90 9.37 -16.13
CA PHE A 627 2.81 9.13 -15.20
C PHE A 627 1.46 9.06 -15.91
N THR A 628 0.47 8.44 -15.27
CA THR A 628 -0.92 8.40 -15.75
C THR A 628 -1.88 8.51 -14.56
N PRO A 629 -3.00 9.26 -14.68
CA PRO A 629 -4.08 9.23 -13.69
C PRO A 629 -4.68 7.83 -13.58
N ASP A 630 -4.72 7.28 -12.37
CA ASP A 630 -5.42 6.03 -12.05
C ASP A 630 -6.91 6.35 -11.93
N LEU A 631 -7.70 6.03 -12.96
CA LEU A 631 -9.10 6.45 -13.06
C LEU A 631 -10.06 5.56 -12.24
N ASP A 632 -9.78 4.26 -12.13
CA ASP A 632 -10.70 3.29 -11.52
C ASP A 632 -10.73 3.35 -9.99
N HIS A 633 -9.58 3.62 -9.36
CA HIS A 633 -9.53 3.79 -7.90
C HIS A 633 -10.18 5.11 -7.43
N ASN A 634 -10.77 5.90 -8.33
CA ASN A 634 -11.57 7.09 -8.03
C ASN A 634 -13.09 6.82 -8.05
N PHE A 635 -13.54 5.59 -8.31
CA PHE A 635 -14.97 5.30 -8.56
C PHE A 635 -15.87 5.45 -7.32
N LEU A 636 -15.33 5.29 -6.10
CA LEU A 636 -16.11 5.20 -4.86
C LEU A 636 -16.14 6.48 -3.99
N THR A 637 -15.44 7.56 -4.37
CA THR A 637 -15.28 8.74 -3.51
C THR A 637 -15.81 10.02 -4.17
N GLY A 638 -16.92 10.56 -3.66
CA GLY A 638 -17.65 11.68 -4.29
C GLY A 638 -16.84 12.98 -4.45
N LYS A 639 -15.85 13.23 -3.58
CA LYS A 639 -14.83 14.30 -3.65
C LYS A 639 -13.58 13.89 -2.80
N ARG A 640 -12.30 14.09 -3.16
CA ARG A 640 -11.63 14.30 -4.49
C ARG A 640 -10.06 14.27 -4.43
N LEU A 641 -9.35 13.14 -4.66
CA LEU A 641 -7.88 13.11 -4.91
C LEU A 641 -7.55 12.18 -6.09
N VAL A 642 -7.05 12.72 -7.20
CA VAL A 642 -6.59 11.90 -8.35
C VAL A 642 -5.35 11.12 -7.91
N LYS A 643 -5.38 9.80 -7.97
CA LYS A 643 -4.16 8.99 -7.79
C LYS A 643 -3.34 9.04 -9.09
N ILE A 644 -2.03 9.22 -8.96
CA ILE A 644 -1.11 9.21 -10.11
C ILE A 644 -0.16 8.03 -9.94
N ILE A 645 -0.03 7.22 -10.99
CA ILE A 645 0.80 6.02 -11.02
C ILE A 645 1.73 6.02 -12.24
N PRO A 646 2.85 5.27 -12.20
CA PRO A 646 3.70 5.07 -13.38
C PRO A 646 2.92 4.44 -14.52
N ARG A 647 3.12 4.91 -15.76
CA ARG A 647 2.37 4.45 -16.94
C ARG A 647 2.51 2.95 -17.19
N VAL A 648 3.67 2.37 -16.86
CA VAL A 648 3.91 0.92 -16.99
C VAL A 648 3.02 0.10 -16.06
N ILE A 649 2.77 0.57 -14.84
CA ILE A 649 1.82 -0.05 -13.90
C ILE A 649 0.38 0.13 -14.40
N TYR A 650 -0.01 1.35 -14.80
CA TYR A 650 -1.34 1.60 -15.37
C TYR A 650 -1.64 0.68 -16.56
N THR A 651 -0.65 0.48 -17.45
CA THR A 651 -0.80 -0.40 -18.61
C THR A 651 -0.98 -1.86 -18.17
N ALA A 652 -0.17 -2.35 -17.23
CA ALA A 652 -0.32 -3.70 -16.68
C ALA A 652 -1.71 -3.91 -16.04
N HIS A 653 -2.20 -2.93 -15.28
CA HIS A 653 -3.49 -2.96 -14.59
C HIS A 653 -4.68 -3.14 -15.55
N GLU A 654 -4.73 -2.37 -16.64
CA GLU A 654 -5.79 -2.48 -17.64
C GLU A 654 -5.83 -3.87 -18.32
N TYR A 655 -4.65 -4.42 -18.63
CA TYR A 655 -4.55 -5.77 -19.18
C TYR A 655 -4.84 -6.88 -18.15
N CYS A 656 -4.52 -6.66 -16.87
CA CYS A 656 -4.81 -7.58 -15.76
C CYS A 656 -6.34 -7.77 -15.58
N LYS A 657 -7.12 -6.68 -15.60
CA LYS A 657 -8.59 -6.73 -15.56
C LYS A 657 -9.19 -7.57 -16.69
N ALA A 658 -8.66 -7.44 -17.91
CA ALA A 658 -9.12 -8.19 -19.06
C ALA A 658 -8.79 -9.70 -18.93
N LEU A 659 -7.62 -10.02 -18.34
CA LEU A 659 -7.19 -11.39 -18.09
C LEU A 659 -8.08 -12.12 -17.08
N GLY A 660 -8.51 -11.46 -15.99
CA GLY A 660 -9.39 -12.06 -14.97
C GLY A 660 -10.70 -12.61 -15.54
N ARG A 661 -11.36 -11.84 -16.43
CA ARG A 661 -12.60 -12.28 -17.12
C ARG A 661 -12.36 -13.47 -18.06
N ARG A 662 -11.18 -13.54 -18.67
CA ARG A 662 -10.79 -14.67 -19.51
C ARG A 662 -10.54 -15.92 -18.69
N LEU A 663 -9.87 -15.81 -17.54
CA LEU A 663 -9.61 -16.93 -16.62
C LEU A 663 -10.92 -17.58 -16.12
N GLU A 664 -11.94 -16.77 -15.80
CA GLU A 664 -13.30 -17.24 -15.48
C GLU A 664 -13.91 -18.06 -16.63
N THR A 665 -13.79 -17.56 -17.86
CA THR A 665 -14.33 -18.20 -19.07
C THR A 665 -13.62 -19.52 -19.39
N GLU A 666 -12.29 -19.54 -19.30
CA GLU A 666 -11.47 -20.74 -19.51
C GLU A 666 -11.80 -21.82 -18.47
N LEU A 667 -11.96 -21.46 -17.18
CA LEU A 667 -12.36 -22.41 -16.13
C LEU A 667 -13.75 -23.00 -16.39
N LYS A 668 -14.75 -22.19 -16.79
CA LYS A 668 -16.09 -22.67 -17.18
C LYS A 668 -15.99 -23.79 -18.22
N SER A 669 -15.24 -23.57 -19.30
CA SER A 669 -15.04 -24.56 -20.36
C SER A 669 -14.33 -25.83 -19.84
N MET A 670 -13.36 -25.70 -18.94
CA MET A 670 -12.64 -26.84 -18.36
C MET A 670 -13.52 -27.69 -17.42
N VAL A 671 -14.35 -27.06 -16.59
CA VAL A 671 -15.28 -27.76 -15.68
C VAL A 671 -16.33 -28.51 -16.48
N VAL A 672 -16.94 -27.90 -17.51
CA VAL A 672 -17.89 -28.58 -18.41
C VAL A 672 -17.23 -29.78 -19.09
N ALA A 673 -16.03 -29.62 -19.66
CA ALA A 673 -15.29 -30.73 -20.27
C ALA A 673 -14.98 -31.86 -19.28
N GLN A 674 -14.72 -31.53 -18.01
CA GLN A 674 -14.49 -32.52 -16.95
C GLN A 674 -15.78 -33.26 -16.56
N LEU A 675 -16.92 -32.58 -16.46
CA LEU A 675 -18.22 -33.18 -16.13
C LEU A 675 -18.71 -34.14 -17.23
N VAL A 676 -18.46 -33.80 -18.50
CA VAL A 676 -18.64 -34.71 -19.65
C VAL A 676 -17.69 -35.91 -19.54
N ARG A 677 -16.40 -35.69 -19.26
CA ARG A 677 -15.40 -36.78 -19.14
C ARG A 677 -15.72 -37.78 -18.02
N VAL A 678 -16.28 -37.32 -16.90
CA VAL A 678 -16.64 -38.15 -15.73
C VAL A 678 -18.05 -38.76 -15.89
N GLY A 679 -18.69 -38.61 -17.05
CA GLY A 679 -19.98 -39.24 -17.36
C GLY A 679 -21.17 -38.71 -16.57
N ARG A 680 -21.00 -37.57 -15.88
CA ARG A 680 -22.07 -36.90 -15.12
C ARG A 680 -22.90 -35.93 -15.97
N ALA A 681 -22.43 -35.60 -17.18
CA ALA A 681 -23.20 -34.98 -18.24
C ALA A 681 -23.41 -36.00 -19.38
N ARG A 682 -24.63 -36.12 -19.93
CA ARG A 682 -24.87 -36.97 -21.12
C ARG A 682 -24.52 -36.25 -22.43
N ARG A 683 -24.63 -34.92 -22.45
CA ARG A 683 -24.16 -34.01 -23.50
C ARG A 683 -23.59 -32.73 -22.88
N PRO A 684 -22.72 -31.97 -23.57
CA PRO A 684 -22.24 -30.67 -23.09
C PRO A 684 -23.37 -29.65 -22.84
N GLU A 685 -24.48 -29.79 -23.59
CA GLU A 685 -25.69 -28.96 -23.50
C GLU A 685 -26.52 -29.23 -22.22
N ASP A 686 -26.35 -30.39 -21.57
CA ASP A 686 -27.15 -30.81 -20.41
C ASP A 686 -26.65 -30.19 -19.08
N VAL A 687 -25.53 -29.44 -19.10
CA VAL A 687 -24.88 -28.89 -17.91
C VAL A 687 -24.64 -27.40 -18.05
N ASN A 688 -25.42 -26.62 -17.30
CA ASN A 688 -25.21 -25.18 -17.14
C ASN A 688 -24.34 -24.94 -15.89
N VAL A 689 -23.02 -24.90 -16.07
CA VAL A 689 -22.14 -24.24 -15.07
C VAL A 689 -22.25 -22.74 -15.29
N ARG A 690 -23.02 -22.08 -14.44
CA ARG A 690 -23.15 -20.62 -14.46
C ARG A 690 -22.25 -20.06 -13.39
N THR A 691 -21.49 -19.02 -13.72
CA THR A 691 -20.90 -18.17 -12.69
C THR A 691 -21.33 -16.75 -12.94
N TYR A 692 -21.69 -16.07 -11.85
CA TYR A 692 -22.14 -14.69 -11.84
C TYR A 692 -21.14 -13.85 -11.04
N PRO A 693 -20.90 -12.58 -11.37
CA PRO A 693 -20.17 -11.67 -10.48
C PRO A 693 -20.85 -11.66 -9.11
N LEU A 694 -20.08 -11.69 -8.02
CA LEU A 694 -20.64 -11.55 -6.68
C LEU A 694 -21.18 -10.12 -6.52
N ASP A 695 -22.42 -9.98 -6.04
CA ASP A 695 -23.03 -8.68 -5.81
C ASP A 695 -22.32 -7.91 -4.66
N ARG A 696 -22.22 -6.59 -4.80
CA ARG A 696 -21.47 -5.75 -3.84
C ARG A 696 -22.05 -5.83 -2.43
N ASP A 697 -23.37 -5.81 -2.30
CA ASP A 697 -24.02 -5.75 -1.00
C ASP A 697 -24.05 -7.15 -0.36
N GLN A 698 -24.02 -8.22 -1.16
CA GLN A 698 -23.73 -9.59 -0.69
C GLN A 698 -22.27 -9.81 -0.25
N TYR A 699 -21.31 -9.13 -0.88
CA TYR A 699 -19.90 -9.19 -0.45
C TYR A 699 -19.70 -8.46 0.89
N LEU A 700 -20.25 -7.25 1.01
CA LEU A 700 -20.13 -6.43 2.22
C LEU A 700 -20.85 -7.03 3.43
N SER A 701 -22.04 -7.62 3.24
CA SER A 701 -22.75 -8.28 4.35
C SER A 701 -21.99 -9.49 4.89
N ARG A 702 -21.30 -10.25 4.02
CA ARG A 702 -20.47 -11.39 4.43
C ARG A 702 -19.20 -10.98 5.18
N GLN A 703 -18.53 -9.89 4.78
CA GLN A 703 -17.42 -9.35 5.58
C GLN A 703 -17.88 -8.96 6.99
N GLN A 704 -19.07 -8.37 7.13
CA GLN A 704 -19.65 -8.05 8.44
C GLN A 704 -20.06 -9.30 9.25
N GLU A 705 -20.29 -10.44 8.60
CA GLU A 705 -20.54 -11.73 9.26
C GLU A 705 -19.23 -12.42 9.67
N SER A 706 -18.17 -12.39 8.85
CA SER A 706 -16.86 -12.96 9.19
C SER A 706 -16.07 -12.14 10.22
N GLU A 707 -16.32 -10.83 10.32
CA GLU A 707 -15.77 -9.96 11.38
C GLU A 707 -16.48 -10.08 12.75
N ARG A 708 -17.58 -10.84 12.86
CA ARG A 708 -18.22 -11.08 14.16
C ARG A 708 -17.41 -12.08 14.99
N PRO A 709 -16.94 -11.72 16.19
CA PRO A 709 -16.33 -12.71 17.09
C PRO A 709 -17.37 -13.78 17.45
N ALA A 710 -16.94 -15.05 17.49
CA ALA A 710 -17.79 -16.20 17.77
C ALA A 710 -18.26 -16.22 19.23
N ILE A 711 -19.35 -15.50 19.53
CA ILE A 711 -20.02 -15.53 20.83
C ILE A 711 -21.02 -16.69 20.86
N GLY A 712 -20.65 -17.77 21.57
CA GLY A 712 -21.61 -18.70 22.16
C GLY A 712 -21.81 -20.05 21.46
N ALA A 713 -20.96 -21.02 21.81
CA ALA A 713 -21.28 -22.45 21.71
C ALA A 713 -20.96 -23.14 23.06
N GLY A 714 -21.62 -22.70 24.12
CA GLY A 714 -21.48 -23.23 25.49
C GLY A 714 -22.85 -23.47 26.12
N SER A 715 -22.99 -24.62 26.80
CA SER A 715 -24.17 -25.07 27.56
C SER A 715 -25.53 -25.11 26.85
N GLN A 716 -25.83 -26.26 26.22
CA GLN A 716 -27.09 -26.95 26.48
C GLN A 716 -26.79 -28.37 26.96
N VAL A 717 -26.50 -28.50 28.26
CA VAL A 717 -26.69 -29.76 28.99
C VAL A 717 -28.00 -29.60 29.74
N GLY A 718 -29.00 -30.37 29.35
CA GLY A 718 -30.31 -30.43 30.01
C GLY A 718 -30.72 -31.87 30.23
N ASP A 719 -30.68 -32.29 31.50
CA ASP A 719 -31.30 -33.47 32.11
C ASP A 719 -31.77 -34.62 31.19
N LYS A 720 -30.92 -35.65 31.04
CA LYS A 720 -31.19 -37.00 31.58
C LYS A 720 -30.00 -37.94 31.50
#